data_AF-A0A945XC01-F1
#
_entry.id   AF-A0A945XC01-F1
#
_cell.length_a   1.000
_cell.length_b   1.000
_cell.length_c   1.000
_cell.angle_alpha   90.00
_cell.angle_beta   90.00
_cell.angle_gamma   90.00
#
_symmetry.space_group_name_H-M   'P 1'
#
loop_
_entity.id
_entity.type
_entity.pdbx_description
1 polymer ?
#
loop_
_entity_poly.entity_id
_entity_poly.type
_entity_poly.pdbx_seq_one_letter_code
_entity_poly.pdbx_strand_id
1 'polypeptide(L)'
;MADTNLGNNLISAMGAGAFDVTAMVSGLSEAESAPATSRLDSKQEAFEAKLDAYTSVKESMTGFKNLLAEIDDLKKLQGRTVTSSDESVFTATANTSGTLPSPGSYQVEVSSLAQAHSVYSGAFTNTSDEIGTGTLTIRFGSTDYDAGSDTYNGFTLDPSQTEMNVTVDSSNNSLIGLRDAVNAEDKGVKASIVNDGTGYRLVFSSTSTGSNHSIEVSAADDDGNHTDSSGLSRFTFNSSSTNLAQSSAATNAAATVNGLAVTSESNSLSGVVEGLTLDLKNTSVGTAHTVTIAHDTESVKTAITNFVGDYNALMTVFDEYSKYNDGAAGALQSESLVRSIINEVKLGVSEAMSQLPSGFQTLAEVGVTKDRYGVMQLDKDVLDEALANDFDTVARLFTKSGSADNSLTTFVSADEYTQVGSYAVTVTTAGQEATSGVYTGATDNYLNDTVKIDKDNERFKLDLDGVSSSDWIYMTQQTYADAEALASEMQNSINADAAFVAAGSSVTVSVDRTEADPKFVFTSNTTGSSSGVEFTDIDKDVDITLGITAAVGTAGLDQVNVVVDIQGENEASAWSVTGTSAFQVANIFGDSRGLTFDTRAAAGTSFTFDYTEGYASKLDSILERVLDKGEALELRMEGFTDKLAEIEEDRTKLSDRISRMEETWRRQFNAVNTLMGQMTSTGTFLENTFKAMNGGND
;
A
#
# COMPACT_ATOMS: atom_id res chain seq x y z
N MET A 1 -25.83 -59.05 -26.00
CA MET A 1 -24.94 -60.24 -25.91
C MET A 1 -25.42 -61.27 -24.88
N ALA A 2 -26.15 -60.89 -23.81
CA ALA A 2 -26.71 -61.82 -22.83
C ALA A 2 -27.74 -62.83 -23.42
N ASP A 3 -28.57 -62.40 -24.37
CA ASP A 3 -29.66 -63.20 -24.95
C ASP A 3 -29.15 -64.41 -25.77
N THR A 4 -28.04 -64.25 -26.47
CA THR A 4 -27.39 -65.31 -27.26
C THR A 4 -26.73 -66.41 -26.40
N ASN A 5 -26.26 -66.07 -25.19
CA ASN A 5 -25.65 -67.04 -24.28
C ASN A 5 -26.70 -67.85 -23.52
N LEU A 6 -27.82 -67.23 -23.14
CA LEU A 6 -28.92 -67.94 -22.48
C LEU A 6 -29.58 -68.95 -23.43
N GLY A 7 -29.82 -68.55 -24.69
CA GLY A 7 -30.37 -69.42 -25.72
C GLY A 7 -29.48 -70.62 -26.06
N ASN A 8 -28.16 -70.42 -26.19
CA ASN A 8 -27.23 -71.52 -26.48
C ASN A 8 -27.06 -72.51 -25.31
N ASN A 9 -27.16 -72.03 -24.05
CA ASN A 9 -27.14 -72.89 -22.86
C ASN A 9 -28.43 -73.69 -22.69
N LEU A 10 -29.60 -73.11 -23.00
CA LEU A 10 -30.89 -73.81 -23.05
C LEU A 10 -30.86 -74.95 -24.07
N ILE A 11 -30.33 -74.70 -25.27
CA ILE A 11 -30.22 -75.68 -26.35
C ILE A 11 -29.24 -76.80 -25.99
N SER A 12 -28.12 -76.47 -25.35
CA SER A 12 -27.12 -77.45 -24.91
C SER A 12 -27.63 -78.35 -23.77
N ALA A 13 -28.41 -77.81 -22.84
CA ALA A 13 -29.01 -78.57 -21.74
C ALA A 13 -30.09 -79.55 -22.21
N MET A 14 -30.83 -79.20 -23.26
CA MET A 14 -31.79 -80.11 -23.91
C MET A 14 -31.10 -81.29 -24.62
N GLY A 15 -29.83 -81.18 -24.98
CA GLY A 15 -29.03 -82.24 -25.60
C GLY A 15 -28.24 -83.12 -24.63
N ALA A 16 -27.85 -82.59 -23.46
CA ALA A 16 -26.93 -83.24 -22.52
C ALA A 16 -27.56 -83.73 -21.19
N GLY A 17 -28.84 -83.41 -20.93
CA GLY A 17 -29.57 -83.90 -19.74
C GLY A 17 -29.36 -83.12 -18.44
N ALA A 18 -28.61 -82.01 -18.47
CA ALA A 18 -28.47 -81.09 -17.33
C ALA A 18 -28.19 -79.65 -17.79
N PHE A 19 -28.69 -78.67 -17.03
CA PHE A 19 -28.45 -77.24 -17.20
C PHE A 19 -27.10 -76.80 -16.59
N ASP A 20 -26.35 -75.95 -17.30
CA ASP A 20 -25.26 -75.16 -16.69
C ASP A 20 -25.86 -74.05 -15.84
N VAL A 21 -26.04 -74.35 -14.56
CA VAL A 21 -26.66 -73.47 -13.58
C VAL A 21 -25.88 -72.17 -13.42
N THR A 22 -24.55 -72.19 -13.54
CA THR A 22 -23.73 -70.99 -13.36
C THR A 22 -23.90 -70.04 -14.52
N ALA A 23 -23.83 -70.55 -15.76
CA ALA A 23 -24.02 -69.72 -16.96
C ALA A 23 -25.45 -69.18 -17.08
N MET A 24 -26.47 -69.97 -16.74
CA MET A 24 -27.86 -69.52 -16.76
C MET A 24 -28.18 -68.45 -15.73
N VAL A 25 -27.69 -68.62 -14.51
CA VAL A 25 -27.89 -67.65 -13.43
C VAL A 25 -27.22 -66.32 -13.77
N SER A 26 -25.98 -66.35 -14.31
CA SER A 26 -25.27 -65.16 -14.77
C SER A 26 -26.00 -64.45 -15.92
N GLY A 27 -26.47 -65.20 -16.92
CA GLY A 27 -27.19 -64.60 -18.06
C GLY A 27 -28.52 -63.95 -17.66
N LEU A 28 -29.23 -64.54 -16.68
CA LEU A 28 -30.47 -63.98 -16.14
C LEU A 28 -30.21 -62.79 -15.21
N SER A 29 -29.14 -62.81 -14.41
CA SER A 29 -28.80 -61.68 -13.53
C SER A 29 -28.37 -60.44 -14.32
N GLU A 30 -27.59 -60.62 -15.38
CA GLU A 30 -27.26 -59.55 -16.32
C GLU A 30 -28.50 -59.01 -17.03
N ALA A 31 -29.37 -59.88 -17.54
CA ALA A 31 -30.58 -59.45 -18.25
C ALA A 31 -31.57 -58.69 -17.34
N GLU A 32 -31.73 -59.12 -16.09
CA GLU A 32 -32.61 -58.47 -15.11
C GLU A 32 -32.04 -57.13 -14.61
N SER A 33 -30.72 -57.06 -14.39
CA SER A 33 -30.07 -55.84 -13.87
C SER A 33 -29.86 -54.76 -14.93
N ALA A 34 -29.63 -55.14 -16.20
CA ALA A 34 -29.22 -54.23 -17.27
C ALA A 34 -30.09 -52.95 -17.40
N PRO A 35 -31.43 -52.98 -17.37
CA PRO A 35 -32.24 -51.76 -17.49
C PRO A 35 -32.10 -50.82 -16.29
N ALA A 36 -31.94 -51.38 -15.08
CA ALA A 36 -31.76 -50.58 -13.87
C ALA A 36 -30.36 -49.97 -13.82
N THR A 37 -29.32 -50.77 -14.15
CA THR A 37 -27.94 -50.32 -14.27
C THR A 37 -27.81 -49.20 -15.29
N SER A 38 -28.33 -49.38 -16.51
CA SER A 38 -28.27 -48.36 -17.55
C SER A 38 -28.95 -47.05 -17.14
N ARG A 39 -30.08 -47.10 -16.42
CA ARG A 39 -30.73 -45.88 -15.90
C ARG A 39 -29.89 -45.19 -14.82
N LEU A 40 -29.25 -45.95 -13.94
CA LEU A 40 -28.37 -45.41 -12.90
C LEU A 40 -27.10 -44.81 -13.51
N ASP A 41 -26.50 -45.48 -14.50
CA ASP A 41 -25.36 -44.99 -15.28
C ASP A 41 -25.69 -43.64 -15.92
N SER A 42 -26.80 -43.54 -16.68
CA SER A 42 -27.18 -42.28 -17.33
C SER A 42 -27.50 -41.16 -16.34
N LYS A 43 -28.02 -41.47 -15.15
CA LYS A 43 -28.23 -40.46 -14.10
C LYS A 43 -26.91 -40.00 -13.49
N GLN A 44 -26.00 -40.93 -13.24
CA GLN A 44 -24.67 -40.63 -12.71
C GLN A 44 -23.92 -39.72 -13.67
N GLU A 45 -23.81 -40.13 -14.94
CA GLU A 45 -23.16 -39.32 -16.00
C GLU A 45 -23.78 -37.91 -16.09
N ALA A 46 -25.10 -37.80 -15.98
CA ALA A 46 -25.78 -36.51 -16.04
C ALA A 46 -25.50 -35.61 -14.82
N PHE A 47 -25.35 -36.17 -13.61
CA PHE A 47 -25.03 -35.40 -12.41
C PHE A 47 -23.53 -35.08 -12.32
N GLU A 48 -22.65 -35.99 -12.72
CA GLU A 48 -21.21 -35.73 -12.86
C GLU A 48 -20.97 -34.59 -13.86
N ALA A 49 -21.55 -34.66 -15.05
CA ALA A 49 -21.43 -33.60 -16.05
C ALA A 49 -21.94 -32.23 -15.56
N LYS A 50 -22.97 -32.21 -14.71
CA LYS A 50 -23.45 -30.98 -14.08
C LYS A 50 -22.50 -30.46 -13.02
N LEU A 51 -21.98 -31.34 -12.17
CA LEU A 51 -21.03 -30.97 -11.12
C LEU A 51 -19.74 -30.40 -11.73
N ASP A 52 -19.22 -31.05 -12.77
CA ASP A 52 -18.06 -30.58 -13.52
C ASP A 52 -18.33 -29.20 -14.15
N ALA A 53 -19.47 -29.05 -14.82
CA ALA A 53 -19.86 -27.78 -15.43
C ALA A 53 -20.03 -26.64 -14.41
N TYR A 54 -20.66 -26.90 -13.26
CA TYR A 54 -20.77 -25.91 -12.18
C TYR A 54 -19.39 -25.54 -11.61
N THR A 55 -18.50 -26.53 -11.48
CA THR A 55 -17.11 -26.30 -11.03
C THR A 55 -16.38 -25.37 -12.00
N SER A 56 -16.44 -25.64 -13.31
CA SER A 56 -15.82 -24.80 -14.34
C SER A 56 -16.41 -23.38 -14.38
N VAL A 57 -17.73 -23.25 -14.24
CA VAL A 57 -18.40 -21.94 -14.14
C VAL A 57 -17.91 -21.19 -12.90
N LYS A 58 -17.83 -21.85 -11.74
CA LYS A 58 -17.33 -21.25 -10.50
C LYS A 58 -15.89 -20.77 -10.65
N GLU A 59 -15.00 -21.62 -11.15
CA GLU A 59 -13.59 -21.29 -11.37
C GLU A 59 -13.42 -20.10 -12.31
N SER A 60 -14.19 -20.06 -13.40
CA SER A 60 -14.16 -18.95 -14.35
C SER A 60 -14.67 -17.64 -13.73
N MET A 61 -15.74 -17.69 -12.93
CA MET A 61 -16.24 -16.51 -12.20
C MET A 61 -15.22 -16.02 -11.16
N THR A 62 -14.58 -16.93 -10.42
CA THR A 62 -13.54 -16.57 -9.44
C THR A 62 -12.32 -15.95 -10.14
N GLY A 63 -11.89 -16.50 -11.27
CA GLY A 63 -10.81 -15.95 -12.08
C GLY A 63 -11.12 -14.52 -12.52
N PHE A 64 -12.31 -14.29 -13.07
CA PHE A 64 -12.73 -12.95 -13.49
C PHE A 64 -12.87 -11.99 -12.30
N LYS A 65 -13.43 -12.43 -11.18
CA LYS A 65 -13.52 -11.66 -9.93
C LYS A 65 -12.14 -11.15 -9.48
N ASN A 66 -11.13 -12.01 -9.48
CA ASN A 66 -9.78 -11.63 -9.09
C ASN A 66 -9.18 -10.55 -10.00
N LEU A 67 -9.41 -10.63 -11.32
CA LEU A 67 -9.01 -9.56 -12.25
C LEU A 67 -9.75 -8.26 -11.94
N LEU A 68 -11.07 -8.31 -11.71
CA LEU A 68 -11.87 -7.12 -11.43
C LEU A 68 -11.38 -6.39 -10.19
N ALA A 69 -10.97 -7.11 -9.14
CA ALA A 69 -10.37 -6.53 -7.95
C ALA A 69 -9.02 -5.83 -8.21
N GLU A 70 -8.26 -6.25 -9.23
CA GLU A 70 -7.04 -5.53 -9.65
C GLU A 70 -7.37 -4.22 -10.40
N ILE A 71 -8.48 -4.22 -11.15
CA ILE A 71 -8.95 -3.07 -11.93
C ILE A 71 -9.70 -2.07 -11.04
N ASP A 72 -10.42 -2.50 -10.00
CA ASP A 72 -11.17 -1.67 -9.05
C ASP A 72 -10.28 -0.88 -8.07
N ASP A 73 -9.08 -0.51 -8.50
CA ASP A 73 -8.17 0.36 -7.78
C ASP A 73 -7.95 1.63 -8.61
N LEU A 74 -8.74 2.67 -8.29
CA LEU A 74 -8.72 3.94 -9.02
C LEU A 74 -7.32 4.54 -9.09
N LYS A 75 -6.52 4.42 -8.02
CA LYS A 75 -5.18 5.01 -7.96
C LYS A 75 -4.21 4.31 -8.91
N LYS A 76 -4.33 2.99 -9.07
CA LYS A 76 -3.55 2.24 -10.08
C LYS A 76 -3.92 2.66 -11.50
N LEU A 77 -5.21 2.81 -11.79
CA LEU A 77 -5.65 3.26 -13.11
C LEU A 77 -5.36 4.73 -13.37
N GLN A 78 -5.19 5.55 -12.33
CA GLN A 78 -4.79 6.94 -12.45
C GLN A 78 -3.27 7.16 -12.39
N GLY A 79 -2.46 6.11 -12.61
CA GLY A 79 -1.01 6.18 -12.56
C GLY A 79 -0.38 7.31 -13.39
N ARG A 80 0.80 7.78 -12.96
CA ARG A 80 1.60 8.78 -13.65
C ARG A 80 2.91 8.16 -14.14
N THR A 81 3.31 8.50 -15.36
CA THR A 81 4.67 8.28 -15.85
C THR A 81 5.49 9.52 -15.59
N VAL A 82 6.73 9.34 -15.13
CA VAL A 82 7.67 10.42 -14.90
C VAL A 82 8.96 10.12 -15.63
N THR A 83 9.45 11.08 -16.40
CA THR A 83 10.69 10.95 -17.17
C THR A 83 11.59 12.14 -16.91
N SER A 84 12.89 11.89 -16.73
CA SER A 84 13.92 12.92 -16.71
C SER A 84 14.60 12.99 -18.07
N SER A 85 14.87 14.20 -18.57
CA SER A 85 15.67 14.36 -19.79
C SER A 85 17.13 13.95 -19.59
N ASP A 86 17.60 13.85 -18.34
CA ASP A 86 18.95 13.37 -18.00
C ASP A 86 18.98 12.68 -16.62
N GLU A 87 18.82 11.35 -16.62
CA GLU A 87 18.84 10.53 -15.39
C GLU A 87 20.21 10.41 -14.72
N SER A 88 21.27 10.91 -15.36
CA SER A 88 22.60 11.00 -14.76
C SER A 88 22.73 12.21 -13.83
N VAL A 89 21.89 13.23 -14.02
CA VAL A 89 21.81 14.42 -13.15
C VAL A 89 20.79 14.19 -12.03
N PHE A 90 19.58 13.75 -12.36
CA PHE A 90 18.58 13.39 -11.36
C PHE A 90 17.55 12.39 -11.93
N THR A 91 16.97 11.59 -11.06
CA THR A 91 15.74 10.84 -11.34
C THR A 91 14.55 11.52 -10.67
N ALA A 92 13.35 11.19 -11.13
CA ALA A 92 12.12 11.70 -10.56
C ALA A 92 11.10 10.57 -10.46
N THR A 93 10.40 10.50 -9.35
CA THR A 93 9.36 9.50 -9.10
C THR A 93 8.07 10.20 -8.69
N ALA A 94 6.95 9.76 -9.28
CA ALA A 94 5.63 10.17 -8.82
C ALA A 94 5.23 9.34 -7.60
N ASN A 95 4.54 9.98 -6.67
CA ASN A 95 3.87 9.27 -5.59
C ASN A 95 2.85 8.29 -6.16
N THR A 96 2.79 7.11 -5.57
CA THR A 96 1.78 6.08 -5.86
C THR A 96 0.67 6.04 -4.81
N SER A 97 0.81 6.82 -3.73
CA SER A 97 -0.14 7.00 -2.64
C SER A 97 -0.26 8.49 -2.27
N GLY A 98 -1.42 8.91 -1.76
CA GLY A 98 -1.71 10.33 -1.49
C GLY A 98 -2.08 11.12 -2.76
N THR A 99 -1.72 12.41 -2.80
CA THR A 99 -1.95 13.28 -3.96
C THR A 99 -1.04 12.89 -5.11
N LEU A 100 -1.63 12.55 -6.26
CA LEU A 100 -0.89 12.30 -7.50
C LEU A 100 -0.42 13.63 -8.11
N PRO A 101 0.79 13.70 -8.71
CA PRO A 101 1.24 14.92 -9.35
C PRO A 101 0.41 15.21 -10.61
N SER A 102 0.18 16.50 -10.87
CA SER A 102 -0.47 16.94 -12.09
C SER A 102 0.45 16.73 -13.30
N PRO A 103 -0.08 16.27 -14.45
CA PRO A 103 0.68 16.20 -15.70
C PRO A 103 1.26 17.57 -16.08
N GLY A 104 2.48 17.56 -16.60
CA GLY A 104 3.20 18.79 -16.92
C GLY A 104 4.71 18.58 -17.02
N SER A 105 5.42 19.68 -17.22
CA SER A 105 6.88 19.69 -17.33
C SER A 105 7.51 20.71 -16.39
N TYR A 106 8.61 20.33 -15.74
CA TYR A 106 9.36 21.17 -14.81
C TYR A 106 10.82 21.23 -15.23
N GLN A 107 11.39 22.43 -15.28
CA GLN A 107 12.82 22.64 -15.51
C GLN A 107 13.56 22.57 -14.19
N VAL A 108 14.52 21.66 -14.08
CA VAL A 108 15.32 21.45 -12.88
C VAL A 108 16.80 21.69 -13.20
N GLU A 109 17.44 22.55 -12.42
CA GLU A 109 18.89 22.77 -12.46
C GLU A 109 19.49 22.46 -11.10
N VAL A 110 20.46 21.55 -11.04
CA VAL A 110 21.10 21.17 -9.78
C VAL A 110 22.37 21.98 -9.59
N SER A 111 22.40 22.84 -8.57
CA SER A 111 23.54 23.70 -8.26
C SER A 111 24.57 23.02 -7.38
N SER A 112 24.13 22.30 -6.34
CA SER A 112 24.98 21.52 -5.44
C SER A 112 24.24 20.30 -4.90
N LEU A 113 24.99 19.27 -4.52
CA LEU A 113 24.46 18.10 -3.82
C LEU A 113 24.64 18.26 -2.31
N ALA A 114 23.72 17.68 -1.55
CA ALA A 114 23.89 17.53 -0.12
C ALA A 114 25.06 16.58 0.16
N GLN A 115 25.96 16.98 1.05
CA GLN A 115 27.12 16.19 1.46
C GLN A 115 27.10 15.97 2.96
N ALA A 116 27.61 14.81 3.38
CA ALA A 116 27.81 14.48 4.77
C ALA A 116 29.16 15.03 5.24
N HIS A 117 29.22 15.44 6.51
CA HIS A 117 30.47 15.88 7.12
C HIS A 117 31.43 14.69 7.34
N SER A 118 32.72 14.90 7.08
CA SER A 118 33.75 13.90 7.29
C SER A 118 35.08 14.53 7.72
N VAL A 119 35.63 14.02 8.81
CA VAL A 119 36.89 14.46 9.41
C VAL A 119 37.79 13.27 9.72
N TYR A 120 39.10 13.44 9.69
CA TYR A 120 40.06 12.36 9.85
C TYR A 120 41.31 12.76 10.64
N SER A 121 41.92 11.78 11.30
CA SER A 121 43.08 11.98 12.15
C SER A 121 44.40 12.12 11.39
N GLY A 122 45.44 12.60 12.09
CA GLY A 122 46.83 12.37 11.69
C GLY A 122 47.14 10.87 11.48
N ALA A 123 48.25 10.58 10.80
CA ALA A 123 48.63 9.20 10.50
C ALA A 123 49.19 8.47 11.75
N PHE A 124 48.86 7.18 11.84
CA PHE A 124 49.37 6.22 12.80
C PHE A 124 50.12 5.10 12.08
N THR A 125 51.05 4.44 12.78
CA THR A 125 51.85 3.37 12.17
C THR A 125 51.08 2.05 12.17
N ASN A 126 50.34 1.77 13.25
CA ASN A 126 49.51 0.57 13.38
C ASN A 126 48.12 0.91 13.89
N THR A 127 47.16 0.04 13.57
CA THR A 127 45.77 0.15 14.08
C THR A 127 45.65 -0.11 15.59
N SER A 128 46.69 -0.66 16.21
CA SER A 128 46.80 -0.93 17.64
C SER A 128 47.63 0.11 18.40
N ASP A 129 48.09 1.17 17.73
CA ASP A 129 48.83 2.24 18.40
C ASP A 129 47.95 2.85 19.50
N GLU A 130 48.55 3.11 20.67
CA GLU A 130 47.84 3.69 21.81
C GLU A 130 47.43 5.14 21.50
N ILE A 131 46.20 5.49 21.87
CA ILE A 131 45.58 6.78 21.56
C ILE A 131 45.24 7.62 22.80
N GLY A 132 45.78 7.27 23.97
CA GLY A 132 45.40 7.91 25.24
C GLY A 132 44.08 7.40 25.82
N THR A 133 43.70 7.93 26.97
CA THR A 133 42.46 7.61 27.69
C THR A 133 41.73 8.90 28.07
N GLY A 134 40.44 8.80 28.34
CA GLY A 134 39.60 9.96 28.64
C GLY A 134 38.20 9.81 28.05
N THR A 135 37.55 10.91 27.71
CA THR A 135 36.24 10.91 27.06
C THR A 135 36.25 11.75 25.79
N LEU A 136 35.79 11.18 24.67
CA LEU A 136 35.45 11.94 23.47
C LEU A 136 33.96 12.29 23.50
N THR A 137 33.66 13.54 23.20
CA THR A 137 32.31 14.05 23.10
C THR A 137 32.09 14.51 21.67
N ILE A 138 31.07 13.95 21.01
CA ILE A 138 30.71 14.23 19.63
C ILE A 138 29.31 14.86 19.61
N ARG A 139 29.23 16.05 19.00
CA ARG A 139 28.00 16.85 18.88
C ARG A 139 27.65 17.08 17.41
N PHE A 140 26.36 17.31 17.15
CA PHE A 140 25.81 17.55 15.82
C PHE A 140 25.26 18.96 15.70
N GLY A 141 25.28 19.52 14.50
CA GLY A 141 24.83 20.89 14.27
C GLY A 141 25.44 21.48 13.01
N SER A 142 25.59 22.78 12.98
CA SER A 142 26.18 23.52 11.86
C SER A 142 27.53 24.11 12.25
N THR A 143 28.56 23.84 11.45
CA THR A 143 29.87 24.48 11.63
C THR A 143 29.90 25.81 10.89
N ASP A 144 30.36 26.84 11.58
CA ASP A 144 30.65 28.14 10.98
C ASP A 144 32.11 28.16 10.51
N TYR A 145 32.32 28.54 9.25
CA TYR A 145 33.64 28.69 8.66
C TYR A 145 33.81 30.11 8.14
N ASP A 146 35.04 30.63 8.23
CA ASP A 146 35.39 31.87 7.54
C ASP A 146 35.07 31.76 6.04
N ALA A 147 34.30 32.71 5.52
CA ALA A 147 33.82 32.70 4.14
C ALA A 147 34.94 32.45 3.12
N GLY A 148 34.80 31.37 2.34
CA GLY A 148 35.79 30.97 1.33
C GLY A 148 37.00 30.20 1.87
N SER A 149 36.97 29.73 3.12
CA SER A 149 37.98 28.86 3.71
C SER A 149 37.35 27.76 4.57
N ASP A 150 38.13 26.73 4.92
CA ASP A 150 37.74 25.70 5.91
C ASP A 150 38.19 26.08 7.34
N THR A 151 38.42 27.37 7.61
CA THR A 151 38.84 27.83 8.94
C THR A 151 37.66 27.81 9.89
N TYR A 152 37.72 26.93 10.89
CA TYR A 152 36.68 26.76 11.89
C TYR A 152 36.53 28.03 12.74
N ASN A 153 35.38 28.69 12.66
CA ASN A 153 35.07 29.90 13.41
C ASN A 153 34.14 29.62 14.61
N GLY A 154 33.20 28.67 14.45
CA GLY A 154 32.23 28.36 15.49
C GLY A 154 31.39 27.12 15.21
N PHE A 155 30.50 26.80 16.16
CA PHE A 155 29.57 25.69 16.04
C PHE A 155 28.22 26.05 16.65
N THR A 156 27.17 25.83 15.89
CA THR A 156 25.80 25.93 16.35
C THR A 156 25.28 24.52 16.59
N LEU A 157 25.08 24.15 17.84
CA LEU A 157 24.55 22.84 18.23
C LEU A 157 23.12 22.65 17.69
N ASP A 158 22.81 21.46 17.18
CA ASP A 158 21.43 21.00 16.98
C ASP A 158 20.94 20.31 18.26
N PRO A 159 20.05 20.95 19.05
CA PRO A 159 19.57 20.38 20.30
C PRO A 159 18.63 19.18 20.11
N SER A 160 18.13 18.93 18.88
CA SER A 160 17.32 17.75 18.58
C SER A 160 18.15 16.46 18.53
N GLN A 161 19.47 16.59 18.38
CA GLN A 161 20.40 15.47 18.31
C GLN A 161 21.03 15.20 19.68
N THR A 162 21.03 13.93 20.09
CA THR A 162 21.65 13.53 21.35
C THR A 162 23.17 13.49 21.21
N GLU A 163 23.87 14.19 22.12
CA GLU A 163 25.33 14.12 22.22
C GLU A 163 25.84 12.69 22.45
N MET A 164 26.94 12.34 21.79
CA MET A 164 27.62 11.06 21.96
C MET A 164 28.84 11.24 22.84
N ASN A 165 28.87 10.52 23.97
CA ASN A 165 30.00 10.51 24.89
C ASN A 165 30.65 9.13 24.86
N VAL A 166 31.91 9.06 24.43
CA VAL A 166 32.69 7.82 24.26
C VAL A 166 33.82 7.79 25.25
N THR A 167 33.70 6.92 26.25
CA THR A 167 34.78 6.67 27.23
C THR A 167 35.86 5.78 26.61
N VAL A 168 37.10 6.25 26.66
CA VAL A 168 38.30 5.51 26.23
C VAL A 168 39.15 5.18 27.46
N ASP A 169 39.37 3.89 27.70
CA ASP A 169 40.19 3.37 28.80
C ASP A 169 41.17 2.30 28.30
N SER A 170 41.88 1.65 29.22
CA SER A 170 42.88 0.61 28.89
C SER A 170 42.35 -0.59 28.08
N SER A 171 41.04 -0.79 28.00
CA SER A 171 40.41 -1.88 27.24
C SER A 171 40.16 -1.52 25.77
N ASN A 172 40.10 -0.24 25.41
CA ASN A 172 39.74 0.24 24.08
C ASN A 172 40.60 1.41 23.56
N ASN A 173 41.71 1.77 24.22
CA ASN A 173 42.65 2.84 23.87
C ASN A 173 43.52 2.58 22.62
N SER A 174 42.94 2.03 21.55
CA SER A 174 43.56 1.90 20.23
C SER A 174 42.65 2.48 19.14
N LEU A 175 43.15 2.65 17.91
CA LEU A 175 42.28 3.06 16.80
C LEU A 175 41.13 2.09 16.57
N ILE A 176 41.37 0.78 16.70
CA ILE A 176 40.33 -0.25 16.60
C ILE A 176 39.31 -0.08 17.73
N GLY A 177 39.78 0.07 18.95
CA GLY A 177 38.91 0.20 20.12
C GLY A 177 38.04 1.45 20.05
N LEU A 178 38.59 2.61 19.67
CA LEU A 178 37.82 3.84 19.52
C LEU A 178 36.83 3.77 18.35
N ARG A 179 37.23 3.20 17.20
CA ARG A 179 36.29 2.95 16.10
C ARG A 179 35.09 2.13 16.56
N ASP A 180 35.37 1.03 17.25
CA ASP A 180 34.33 0.10 17.69
C ASP A 180 33.44 0.73 18.76
N ALA A 181 34.02 1.51 19.68
CA ALA A 181 33.26 2.24 20.70
C ALA A 181 32.33 3.31 20.09
N VAL A 182 32.82 4.12 19.15
CA VAL A 182 31.98 5.12 18.45
C VAL A 182 30.86 4.46 17.66
N ASN A 183 31.17 3.38 16.93
CA ASN A 183 30.16 2.67 16.13
C ASN A 183 29.13 1.92 16.99
N ALA A 184 29.47 1.55 18.23
CA ALA A 184 28.56 0.89 19.15
C ALA A 184 27.48 1.83 19.72
N GLU A 185 27.74 3.14 19.77
CA GLU A 185 26.77 4.14 20.22
C GLU A 185 25.62 4.36 19.22
N ASP A 186 25.87 4.14 17.92
CA ASP A 186 24.90 4.26 16.81
C ASP A 186 24.07 5.56 16.79
N LYS A 187 24.68 6.68 17.19
CA LYS A 187 24.06 8.01 17.21
C LYS A 187 24.61 8.90 16.08
N GLY A 188 24.25 8.65 14.82
CA GLY A 188 24.47 9.62 13.73
C GLY A 188 25.91 9.80 13.18
N VAL A 189 26.94 9.18 13.78
CA VAL A 189 28.33 9.13 13.25
C VAL A 189 28.76 7.69 13.01
N LYS A 190 29.54 7.46 11.95
CA LYS A 190 30.32 6.22 11.74
C LYS A 190 31.81 6.51 11.79
N ALA A 191 32.53 5.67 12.51
CA ALA A 191 33.99 5.65 12.55
C ALA A 191 34.55 4.56 11.64
N SER A 192 35.63 4.84 10.92
CA SER A 192 36.36 3.87 10.10
C SER A 192 37.86 4.10 10.16
N ILE A 193 38.65 3.07 9.84
CA ILE A 193 40.11 3.20 9.75
C ILE A 193 40.53 3.05 8.29
N VAL A 194 41.17 4.08 7.74
CA VAL A 194 41.65 4.11 6.36
C VAL A 194 43.17 4.04 6.35
N ASN A 195 43.74 3.16 5.54
CA ASN A 195 45.17 3.17 5.24
C ASN A 195 45.39 3.95 3.95
N ASP A 196 46.03 5.11 4.04
CA ASP A 196 46.28 6.01 2.91
C ASP A 196 47.58 5.69 2.13
N GLY A 197 48.24 4.58 2.48
CA GLY A 197 49.53 4.16 1.94
C GLY A 197 50.74 4.74 2.70
N THR A 198 50.54 5.73 3.57
CA THR A 198 51.56 6.33 4.43
C THR A 198 51.34 6.04 5.91
N GLY A 199 50.11 5.70 6.31
CA GLY A 199 49.75 5.24 7.64
C GLY A 199 48.23 5.00 7.78
N TYR A 200 47.81 4.65 8.98
CA TYR A 200 46.40 4.46 9.34
C TYR A 200 45.80 5.75 9.90
N ARG A 201 44.58 6.08 9.47
CA ARG A 201 43.82 7.25 9.96
C ARG A 201 42.46 6.81 10.44
N LEU A 202 42.02 7.34 11.57
CA LEU A 202 40.64 7.22 12.00
C LEU A 202 39.83 8.32 11.31
N VAL A 203 38.70 7.95 10.72
CA VAL A 203 37.79 8.84 10.01
C VAL A 203 36.44 8.78 10.69
N PHE A 204 35.90 9.94 11.06
CA PHE A 204 34.51 10.09 11.49
C PHE A 204 33.70 10.67 10.35
N SER A 205 32.53 10.11 10.08
CA SER A 205 31.63 10.61 9.03
C SER A 205 30.21 10.61 9.53
N SER A 206 29.47 11.68 9.23
CA SER A 206 28.05 11.78 9.55
C SER A 206 27.29 10.77 8.70
N THR A 207 26.24 10.16 9.27
CA THR A 207 25.36 9.28 8.50
C THR A 207 24.33 10.05 7.68
N SER A 208 24.17 11.34 7.95
CA SER A 208 23.24 12.25 7.28
C SER A 208 23.99 13.33 6.50
N THR A 209 23.38 13.77 5.41
CA THR A 209 23.85 14.93 4.64
C THR A 209 23.20 16.21 5.13
N GLY A 210 23.66 17.35 4.64
CA GLY A 210 23.07 18.65 4.97
C GLY A 210 23.88 19.41 6.01
N SER A 211 23.81 20.74 5.95
CA SER A 211 24.62 21.65 6.75
C SER A 211 24.41 21.49 8.26
N ASN A 212 23.20 21.12 8.69
CA ASN A 212 22.85 20.88 10.10
C ASN A 212 23.38 19.55 10.67
N HIS A 213 24.02 18.72 9.84
CA HIS A 213 24.59 17.42 10.25
C HIS A 213 26.13 17.43 10.26
N SER A 214 26.73 18.61 10.47
CA SER A 214 28.14 18.75 10.82
C SER A 214 28.43 18.08 12.17
N ILE A 215 29.70 17.71 12.36
CA ILE A 215 30.18 17.01 13.55
C ILE A 215 31.20 17.89 14.23
N GLU A 216 31.01 18.14 15.52
CA GLU A 216 32.04 18.70 16.39
C GLU A 216 32.56 17.60 17.33
N VAL A 217 33.88 17.56 17.53
CA VAL A 217 34.52 16.60 18.43
C VAL A 217 35.36 17.33 19.47
N SER A 218 35.07 17.10 20.75
CA SER A 218 35.90 17.56 21.88
C SER A 218 36.43 16.38 22.68
N ALA A 219 37.58 16.56 23.34
CA ALA A 219 38.21 15.54 24.16
C ALA A 219 38.41 16.06 25.59
N ALA A 220 38.07 15.23 26.57
CA ALA A 220 38.55 15.34 27.94
C ALA A 220 39.64 14.28 28.13
N ASP A 221 40.88 14.65 27.79
CA ASP A 221 42.07 13.78 27.90
C ASP A 221 42.58 13.67 29.34
N ASP A 222 42.93 12.45 29.76
CA ASP A 222 43.40 12.16 31.12
C ASP A 222 44.79 12.73 31.41
N ASP A 223 45.55 13.13 30.39
CA ASP A 223 46.86 13.78 30.57
C ASP A 223 46.76 15.25 31.03
N GLY A 224 45.53 15.79 31.07
CA GLY A 224 45.21 17.14 31.52
C GLY A 224 45.35 18.23 30.45
N ASN A 225 45.68 17.88 29.20
CA ASN A 225 45.68 18.80 28.06
C ASN A 225 44.70 18.34 26.97
N HIS A 226 43.69 19.16 26.69
CA HIS A 226 42.56 18.79 25.84
C HIS A 226 42.69 19.27 24.38
N THR A 227 43.83 19.84 24.00
CA THR A 227 43.97 20.57 22.72
C THR A 227 45.25 20.23 21.94
N ASP A 228 46.20 19.49 22.52
CA ASP A 228 47.44 19.18 21.83
C ASP A 228 47.32 17.96 20.90
N SER A 229 48.37 17.72 20.12
CA SER A 229 48.43 16.62 19.18
C SER A 229 48.92 15.30 19.81
N SER A 230 48.67 15.09 21.11
CA SER A 230 48.98 13.88 21.87
C SER A 230 47.70 13.27 22.46
N GLY A 231 47.76 12.00 22.87
CA GLY A 231 46.62 11.34 23.51
C GLY A 231 45.33 11.35 22.67
N LEU A 232 44.21 11.51 23.37
CA LEU A 232 42.86 11.54 22.84
C LEU A 232 42.54 12.91 22.22
N SER A 233 43.23 13.98 22.66
CA SER A 233 43.14 15.34 22.09
C SER A 233 43.46 15.42 20.59
N ARG A 234 44.13 14.40 20.05
CA ARG A 234 44.39 14.21 18.61
C ARG A 234 43.13 14.08 17.75
N PHE A 235 42.00 13.75 18.36
CA PHE A 235 40.72 13.57 17.66
C PHE A 235 39.78 14.78 17.83
N THR A 236 40.27 15.92 18.30
CA THR A 236 39.45 17.13 18.42
C THR A 236 39.22 17.82 17.07
N PHE A 237 37.99 18.29 16.90
CA PHE A 237 37.53 19.14 15.80
C PHE A 237 36.47 20.10 16.34
N ASN A 238 36.93 21.23 16.87
CA ASN A 238 36.11 22.30 17.43
C ASN A 238 36.86 23.64 17.36
N SER A 239 36.23 24.73 17.79
CA SER A 239 36.81 26.08 17.75
C SER A 239 38.08 26.25 18.60
N SER A 240 38.28 25.40 19.61
CA SER A 240 39.48 25.43 20.47
C SER A 240 40.63 24.59 19.91
N SER A 241 40.32 23.57 19.10
CA SER A 241 41.31 22.67 18.51
C SER A 241 40.77 21.89 17.30
N THR A 242 41.44 22.05 16.16
CA THR A 242 41.18 21.31 14.90
C THR A 242 42.33 20.35 14.60
N ASN A 243 42.57 19.39 15.51
CA ASN A 243 43.61 18.37 15.32
C ASN A 243 43.21 17.32 14.26
N LEU A 244 41.91 17.10 14.07
CA LEU A 244 41.39 16.42 12.89
C LEU A 244 41.40 17.36 11.68
N ALA A 245 41.65 16.80 10.51
CA ALA A 245 41.49 17.48 9.24
C ALA A 245 40.15 17.12 8.60
N GLN A 246 39.53 18.06 7.90
CA GLN A 246 38.29 17.86 7.19
C GLN A 246 38.54 17.29 5.79
N SER A 247 37.80 16.24 5.43
CA SER A 247 37.77 15.69 4.06
C SER A 247 36.51 16.05 3.29
N SER A 248 35.41 16.38 3.98
CA SER A 248 34.14 16.80 3.36
C SER A 248 33.36 17.67 4.34
N ALA A 249 32.90 18.84 3.90
CA ALA A 249 32.00 19.70 4.68
C ALA A 249 30.55 19.20 4.57
N ALA A 250 29.77 19.36 5.65
CA ALA A 250 28.32 19.16 5.57
C ALA A 250 27.69 20.31 4.77
N THR A 251 27.01 19.98 3.68
CA THR A 251 26.37 20.97 2.80
C THR A 251 24.97 20.51 2.42
N ASN A 252 24.05 21.45 2.25
CA ASN A 252 22.73 21.20 1.69
C ASN A 252 22.78 21.03 0.17
N ALA A 253 21.85 20.24 -0.37
CA ALA A 253 21.53 20.26 -1.78
C ALA A 253 20.90 21.61 -2.14
N ALA A 254 21.27 22.14 -3.30
CA ALA A 254 20.66 23.33 -3.86
C ALA A 254 20.29 23.07 -5.32
N ALA A 255 19.06 23.39 -5.68
CA ALA A 255 18.55 23.27 -7.03
C ALA A 255 17.62 24.43 -7.36
N THR A 256 17.27 24.61 -8.64
CA THR A 256 16.14 25.43 -9.03
C THR A 256 15.09 24.58 -9.72
N VAL A 257 13.80 24.83 -9.42
CA VAL A 257 12.66 24.21 -10.11
C VAL A 257 11.83 25.33 -10.74
N ASN A 258 11.77 25.37 -12.07
CA ASN A 258 11.21 26.48 -12.85
C ASN A 258 11.78 27.85 -12.42
N GLY A 259 13.06 27.89 -12.03
CA GLY A 259 13.76 29.08 -11.55
C GLY A 259 13.52 29.44 -10.08
N LEU A 260 12.66 28.71 -9.36
CA LEU A 260 12.50 28.85 -7.91
C LEU A 260 13.63 28.13 -7.20
N ALA A 261 14.35 28.82 -6.33
CA ALA A 261 15.43 28.22 -5.54
C ALA A 261 14.87 27.26 -4.49
N VAL A 262 15.48 26.08 -4.40
CA VAL A 262 15.10 25.01 -3.49
C VAL A 262 16.36 24.51 -2.79
N THR A 263 16.30 24.40 -1.47
CA THR A 263 17.37 23.83 -0.64
C THR A 263 16.84 22.64 0.15
N SER A 264 17.67 21.61 0.32
CA SER A 264 17.33 20.41 1.09
C SER A 264 18.55 19.87 1.82
N GLU A 265 18.35 19.31 3.01
CA GLU A 265 19.41 18.59 3.73
C GLU A 265 19.75 17.24 3.07
N SER A 266 18.88 16.74 2.19
CA SER A 266 19.04 15.47 1.47
C SER A 266 19.13 15.69 -0.04
N ASN A 267 19.74 14.73 -0.74
CA ASN A 267 19.69 14.64 -2.21
C ASN A 267 18.35 14.10 -2.72
N SER A 268 17.45 13.65 -1.84
CA SER A 268 16.07 13.31 -2.18
C SER A 268 15.16 14.47 -1.76
N LEU A 269 14.60 15.16 -2.75
CA LEU A 269 13.77 16.35 -2.60
C LEU A 269 12.30 15.94 -2.76
N SER A 270 11.60 15.81 -1.65
CA SER A 270 10.15 15.59 -1.62
C SER A 270 9.41 16.89 -1.33
N GLY A 271 8.17 17.01 -1.83
CA GLY A 271 7.30 18.16 -1.52
C GLY A 271 7.61 19.46 -2.27
N VAL A 272 8.66 19.49 -3.10
CA VAL A 272 9.01 20.64 -3.95
C VAL A 272 7.97 20.86 -5.05
N VAL A 273 7.53 19.75 -5.65
CA VAL A 273 6.34 19.69 -6.50
C VAL A 273 5.43 18.66 -5.85
N GLU A 274 4.17 19.02 -5.61
CA GLU A 274 3.22 18.14 -4.94
C GLU A 274 3.08 16.80 -5.68
N GLY A 275 3.23 15.69 -4.94
CA GLY A 275 3.18 14.34 -5.51
C GLY A 275 4.45 13.89 -6.25
N LEU A 276 5.54 14.66 -6.24
CA LEU A 276 6.80 14.34 -6.93
C LEU A 276 7.97 14.30 -5.94
N THR A 277 8.84 13.30 -6.11
CA THR A 277 10.15 13.24 -5.45
C THR A 277 11.26 13.30 -6.49
N LEU A 278 12.24 14.19 -6.30
CA LEU A 278 13.42 14.33 -7.15
C LEU A 278 14.66 13.78 -6.42
N ASP A 279 15.34 12.81 -7.02
CA ASP A 279 16.58 12.23 -6.49
C ASP A 279 17.77 12.75 -7.27
N LEU A 280 18.52 13.66 -6.67
CA LEU A 280 19.67 14.33 -7.26
C LEU A 280 20.91 13.41 -7.22
N LYS A 281 21.62 13.36 -8.34
CA LYS A 281 22.81 12.51 -8.53
C LYS A 281 24.05 13.30 -8.94
N ASN A 282 23.86 14.42 -9.66
CA ASN A 282 24.95 15.25 -10.14
C ASN A 282 24.52 16.72 -10.29
N THR A 283 25.48 17.62 -10.38
CA THR A 283 25.26 19.05 -10.65
C THR A 283 25.07 19.31 -12.14
N SER A 284 24.30 20.33 -12.50
CA SER A 284 24.04 20.77 -13.88
C SER A 284 24.06 22.30 -14.03
N VAL A 285 24.97 22.98 -13.32
CA VAL A 285 25.05 24.46 -13.29
C VAL A 285 25.06 25.07 -14.71
N GLY A 286 24.14 26.00 -14.94
CA GLY A 286 23.92 26.67 -16.23
C GLY A 286 23.16 25.85 -17.26
N THR A 287 22.74 24.62 -16.94
CA THR A 287 21.98 23.72 -17.81
C THR A 287 20.79 23.10 -17.07
N ALA A 288 19.59 23.61 -17.34
CA ALA A 288 18.36 23.03 -16.79
C ALA A 288 17.92 21.81 -17.61
N HIS A 289 17.55 20.73 -16.92
CA HIS A 289 17.00 19.51 -17.48
C HIS A 289 15.50 19.41 -17.18
N THR A 290 14.73 18.76 -18.04
CA THR A 290 13.28 18.68 -17.92
C THR A 290 12.85 17.40 -17.21
N VAL A 291 11.97 17.51 -16.21
CA VAL A 291 11.12 16.42 -15.74
C VAL A 291 9.78 16.53 -16.46
N THR A 292 9.29 15.43 -17.06
CA THR A 292 7.96 15.36 -17.65
C THR A 292 7.10 14.36 -16.90
N ILE A 293 5.92 14.80 -16.49
CA ILE A 293 4.88 14.00 -15.84
C ILE A 293 3.74 13.83 -16.85
N ALA A 294 3.36 12.59 -17.13
CA ALA A 294 2.26 12.27 -18.03
C ALA A 294 1.35 11.20 -17.41
N HIS A 295 0.14 11.05 -17.95
CA HIS A 295 -0.75 9.95 -17.58
C HIS A 295 -0.17 8.60 -18.07
N ASP A 296 -0.31 7.55 -17.27
CA ASP A 296 0.07 6.19 -17.67
C ASP A 296 -1.05 5.52 -18.49
N THR A 297 -1.16 5.92 -19.75
CA THR A 297 -2.19 5.39 -20.66
C THR A 297 -1.99 3.91 -20.98
N GLU A 298 -0.77 3.40 -20.95
CA GLU A 298 -0.48 2.00 -21.32
C GLU A 298 -0.96 1.02 -20.26
N SER A 299 -0.84 1.37 -18.98
CA SER A 299 -1.41 0.59 -17.89
C SER A 299 -2.94 0.49 -17.99
N VAL A 300 -3.62 1.60 -18.31
CA VAL A 300 -5.09 1.60 -18.48
C VAL A 300 -5.52 0.79 -19.71
N LYS A 301 -4.83 0.91 -20.85
CA LYS A 301 -5.11 0.10 -22.05
C LYS A 301 -4.95 -1.39 -21.77
N THR A 302 -3.92 -1.77 -21.01
CA THR A 302 -3.69 -3.15 -20.61
C THR A 302 -4.82 -3.65 -19.71
N ALA A 303 -5.21 -2.87 -18.70
CA ALA A 303 -6.33 -3.21 -17.82
C ALA A 303 -7.64 -3.42 -18.58
N ILE A 304 -7.99 -2.51 -19.50
CA ILE A 304 -9.22 -2.61 -20.31
C ILE A 304 -9.15 -3.79 -21.30
N THR A 305 -7.98 -4.05 -21.88
CA THR A 305 -7.79 -5.22 -22.76
C THR A 305 -8.01 -6.52 -21.99
N ASN A 306 -7.45 -6.63 -20.77
CA ASN A 306 -7.63 -7.79 -19.91
C ASN A 306 -9.08 -7.94 -19.47
N PHE A 307 -9.75 -6.84 -19.10
CA PHE A 307 -11.18 -6.83 -18.77
C PHE A 307 -12.03 -7.43 -19.90
N VAL A 308 -11.81 -6.98 -21.14
CA VAL A 308 -12.52 -7.49 -22.32
C VAL A 308 -12.21 -8.97 -22.57
N GLY A 309 -10.94 -9.36 -22.42
CA GLY A 309 -10.50 -10.75 -22.60
C GLY A 309 -11.16 -11.71 -21.62
N ASP A 310 -11.10 -11.40 -20.33
CA ASP A 310 -11.57 -12.30 -19.28
C ASP A 310 -13.09 -12.31 -19.17
N TYR A 311 -13.76 -11.18 -19.43
CA TYR A 311 -15.20 -11.16 -19.61
C TYR A 311 -15.62 -12.10 -20.76
N ASN A 312 -14.93 -12.06 -21.90
CA ASN A 312 -15.21 -12.94 -23.02
C ASN A 312 -14.91 -14.42 -22.72
N ALA A 313 -13.87 -14.70 -21.93
CA ALA A 313 -13.57 -16.05 -21.46
C ALA A 313 -14.70 -16.59 -20.57
N LEU A 314 -15.19 -15.79 -19.63
CA LEU A 314 -16.34 -16.13 -18.80
C LEU A 314 -17.60 -16.37 -19.65
N MET A 315 -17.86 -15.49 -20.62
CA MET A 315 -18.99 -15.67 -21.54
C MET A 315 -18.88 -16.95 -22.38
N THR A 316 -17.66 -17.37 -22.74
CA THR A 316 -17.41 -18.62 -23.45
C THR A 316 -17.77 -19.82 -22.59
N VAL A 317 -17.34 -19.85 -21.32
CA VAL A 317 -17.68 -20.92 -20.37
C VAL A 317 -19.20 -20.98 -20.14
N PHE A 318 -19.85 -19.83 -19.97
CA PHE A 318 -21.31 -19.79 -19.87
C PHE A 318 -21.99 -20.35 -21.11
N ASP A 319 -21.53 -19.99 -22.30
CA ASP A 319 -22.10 -20.45 -23.56
C ASP A 319 -21.88 -21.96 -23.78
N GLU A 320 -20.71 -22.49 -23.43
CA GLU A 320 -20.37 -23.91 -23.53
C GLU A 320 -21.35 -24.78 -22.73
N TYR A 321 -21.63 -24.39 -21.48
CA TYR A 321 -22.43 -25.22 -20.58
C TYR A 321 -23.93 -24.90 -20.59
N SER A 322 -24.35 -23.69 -20.99
CA SER A 322 -25.77 -23.27 -20.93
C SER A 322 -26.52 -23.30 -22.26
N LYS A 323 -25.84 -23.43 -23.41
CA LYS A 323 -26.48 -23.45 -24.73
C LYS A 323 -26.60 -24.85 -25.32
N TYR A 324 -27.40 -24.93 -26.38
CA TYR A 324 -27.44 -26.09 -27.27
C TYR A 324 -26.45 -25.85 -28.42
N ASN A 325 -25.35 -26.58 -28.45
CA ASN A 325 -24.27 -26.44 -29.44
C ASN A 325 -24.07 -27.77 -30.18
N ASP A 326 -23.88 -27.71 -31.50
CA ASP A 326 -23.53 -28.85 -32.36
C ASP A 326 -24.39 -30.11 -32.19
N GLY A 327 -25.69 -29.93 -31.91
CA GLY A 327 -26.63 -31.04 -31.74
C GLY A 327 -26.69 -31.61 -30.32
N ALA A 328 -25.93 -31.06 -29.37
CA ALA A 328 -25.91 -31.45 -27.98
C ALA A 328 -26.33 -30.30 -27.03
N ALA A 329 -27.08 -30.65 -26.01
CA ALA A 329 -27.41 -29.74 -24.91
C ALA A 329 -26.22 -29.64 -23.96
N GLY A 330 -25.78 -28.41 -23.64
CA GLY A 330 -24.84 -28.19 -22.54
C GLY A 330 -25.42 -28.69 -21.21
N ALA A 331 -24.56 -29.16 -20.31
CA ALA A 331 -24.96 -29.80 -19.05
C ALA A 331 -25.86 -28.90 -18.17
N LEU A 332 -25.73 -27.59 -18.29
CA LEU A 332 -26.44 -26.57 -17.51
C LEU A 332 -27.58 -25.89 -18.28
N GLN A 333 -27.92 -26.33 -19.50
CA GLN A 333 -28.94 -25.67 -20.32
C GLN A 333 -30.28 -25.49 -19.60
N SER A 334 -30.66 -26.45 -18.77
CA SER A 334 -31.92 -26.44 -18.01
C SER A 334 -31.81 -25.76 -16.64
N GLU A 335 -30.62 -25.35 -16.21
CA GLU A 335 -30.40 -24.76 -14.89
C GLU A 335 -30.80 -23.28 -14.87
N SER A 336 -31.78 -22.93 -14.04
CA SER A 336 -32.27 -21.54 -13.93
C SER A 336 -31.28 -20.61 -13.25
N LEU A 337 -30.54 -21.11 -12.26
CA LEU A 337 -29.53 -20.33 -11.52
C LEU A 337 -28.47 -19.76 -12.47
N VAL A 338 -27.90 -20.61 -13.33
CA VAL A 338 -26.89 -20.22 -14.32
C VAL A 338 -27.44 -19.17 -15.29
N ARG A 339 -28.68 -19.34 -15.76
CA ARG A 339 -29.33 -18.33 -16.62
C ARG A 339 -29.53 -17.00 -15.91
N SER A 340 -29.88 -17.00 -14.61
CA SER A 340 -29.99 -15.78 -13.82
C SER A 340 -28.63 -15.08 -13.69
N ILE A 341 -27.57 -15.82 -13.36
CA ILE A 341 -26.20 -15.28 -13.25
C ILE A 341 -25.75 -14.64 -14.57
N ILE A 342 -25.94 -15.35 -15.70
CA ILE A 342 -25.60 -14.82 -17.03
C ILE A 342 -26.33 -13.49 -17.30
N ASN A 343 -27.60 -13.40 -16.93
CA ASN A 343 -28.38 -12.19 -17.13
C ASN A 343 -27.92 -11.05 -16.22
N GLU A 344 -27.59 -11.32 -14.95
CA GLU A 344 -27.04 -10.32 -14.03
C GLU A 344 -25.72 -9.74 -14.54
N VAL A 345 -24.79 -10.60 -14.97
CA VAL A 345 -23.50 -10.18 -15.56
C VAL A 345 -23.73 -9.32 -16.82
N LYS A 346 -24.63 -9.74 -17.72
CA LYS A 346 -24.96 -8.98 -18.94
C LYS A 346 -25.62 -7.63 -18.64
N LEU A 347 -26.47 -7.56 -17.63
CA LEU A 347 -27.11 -6.31 -17.20
C LEU A 347 -26.07 -5.37 -16.57
N GLY A 348 -25.15 -5.89 -15.76
CA GLY A 348 -24.08 -5.11 -15.13
C GLY A 348 -23.26 -4.29 -16.12
N VAL A 349 -22.93 -4.86 -17.29
CA VAL A 349 -22.18 -4.20 -18.38
C VAL A 349 -23.04 -3.40 -19.36
N SER A 350 -24.34 -3.28 -19.11
CA SER A 350 -25.29 -2.61 -20.01
C SER A 350 -25.86 -1.31 -19.45
N GLU A 351 -25.73 -1.08 -18.16
CA GLU A 351 -26.21 0.14 -17.51
C GLU A 351 -25.24 1.29 -17.76
N ALA A 352 -25.79 2.49 -17.96
CA ALA A 352 -25.00 3.71 -18.11
C ALA A 352 -24.68 4.31 -16.73
N MET A 353 -23.46 4.82 -16.56
CA MET A 353 -22.99 5.46 -15.34
C MET A 353 -23.36 6.94 -15.35
N SER A 354 -24.61 7.25 -14.95
CA SER A 354 -25.17 8.61 -15.04
C SER A 354 -24.43 9.68 -14.23
N GLN A 355 -23.62 9.26 -13.26
CA GLN A 355 -22.82 10.13 -12.37
C GLN A 355 -21.46 10.49 -12.98
N LEU A 356 -21.13 9.94 -14.16
CA LEU A 356 -19.96 10.36 -14.93
C LEU A 356 -20.33 11.45 -15.93
N PRO A 357 -19.35 12.30 -16.33
CA PRO A 357 -19.51 13.26 -17.40
C PRO A 357 -20.12 12.65 -18.67
N SER A 358 -20.95 13.43 -19.36
CA SER A 358 -21.54 13.02 -20.65
C SER A 358 -20.44 12.70 -21.66
N GLY A 359 -20.57 11.60 -22.40
CA GLY A 359 -19.54 11.11 -23.31
C GLY A 359 -18.59 10.08 -22.68
N PHE A 360 -18.76 9.76 -21.39
CA PHE A 360 -18.00 8.71 -20.69
C PHE A 360 -18.89 7.91 -19.72
N GLN A 361 -20.16 7.71 -20.07
CA GLN A 361 -21.13 7.01 -19.23
C GLN A 361 -21.27 5.53 -19.60
N THR A 362 -20.75 5.12 -20.75
CA THR A 362 -20.91 3.76 -21.30
C THR A 362 -19.61 3.18 -21.82
N LEU A 363 -19.48 1.85 -21.78
CA LEU A 363 -18.35 1.12 -22.39
C LEU A 363 -18.13 1.49 -23.87
N ALA A 364 -19.21 1.74 -24.62
CA ALA A 364 -19.12 2.04 -26.05
C ALA A 364 -18.42 3.38 -26.33
N GLU A 365 -18.55 4.35 -25.42
CA GLU A 365 -17.90 5.66 -25.55
C GLU A 365 -16.39 5.59 -25.33
N VAL A 366 -15.90 4.54 -24.67
CA VAL A 366 -14.45 4.26 -24.51
C VAL A 366 -13.95 3.14 -25.44
N GLY A 367 -14.70 2.83 -26.50
CA GLY A 367 -14.30 1.87 -27.53
C GLY A 367 -14.62 0.41 -27.21
N VAL A 368 -15.30 0.11 -26.10
CA VAL A 368 -15.72 -1.26 -25.76
C VAL A 368 -17.17 -1.48 -26.20
N THR A 369 -17.35 -2.20 -27.30
CA THR A 369 -18.67 -2.57 -27.83
C THR A 369 -18.99 -4.03 -27.57
N LYS A 370 -20.25 -4.41 -27.73
CA LYS A 370 -20.71 -5.80 -27.58
C LYS A 370 -21.62 -6.22 -28.71
N ASP A 371 -21.54 -7.48 -29.11
CA ASP A 371 -22.42 -8.04 -30.11
C ASP A 371 -23.78 -8.49 -29.53
N ARG A 372 -24.65 -9.05 -30.39
CA ARG A 372 -25.97 -9.56 -29.99
C ARG A 372 -25.94 -10.73 -28.99
N TYR A 373 -24.80 -11.38 -28.83
CA TYR A 373 -24.60 -12.50 -27.91
C TYR A 373 -23.97 -12.03 -26.59
N GLY A 374 -23.51 -10.78 -26.54
CA GLY A 374 -22.89 -10.15 -25.39
C GLY A 374 -21.38 -10.34 -25.37
N VAL A 375 -20.75 -10.72 -26.48
CA VAL A 375 -19.28 -10.80 -26.62
C VAL A 375 -18.73 -9.40 -26.87
N MET A 376 -17.72 -9.01 -26.09
CA MET A 376 -17.09 -7.69 -26.17
C MET A 376 -16.03 -7.60 -27.26
N GLN A 377 -15.89 -6.42 -27.86
CA GLN A 377 -14.83 -6.04 -28.78
C GLN A 377 -14.26 -4.67 -28.37
N LEU A 378 -12.93 -4.55 -28.39
CA LEU A 378 -12.23 -3.30 -28.08
C LEU A 378 -11.71 -2.65 -29.36
N ASP A 379 -12.19 -1.44 -29.63
CA ASP A 379 -11.60 -0.50 -30.57
C ASP A 379 -10.51 0.31 -29.86
N LYS A 380 -9.24 0.06 -30.22
CA LYS A 380 -8.09 0.70 -29.58
C LYS A 380 -7.96 2.17 -29.97
N ASP A 381 -8.39 2.56 -31.17
CA ASP A 381 -8.26 3.94 -31.63
C ASP A 381 -9.27 4.83 -30.88
N VAL A 382 -10.49 4.33 -30.66
CA VAL A 382 -11.50 5.02 -29.84
C VAL A 382 -11.07 5.08 -28.38
N LEU A 383 -10.46 4.03 -27.84
CA LEU A 383 -9.91 4.05 -26.49
C LEU A 383 -8.77 5.08 -26.33
N ASP A 384 -7.87 5.15 -27.32
CA ASP A 384 -6.78 6.13 -27.34
C ASP A 384 -7.33 7.57 -27.37
N GLU A 385 -8.36 7.83 -28.18
CA GLU A 385 -9.05 9.13 -28.22
C GLU A 385 -9.73 9.46 -26.89
N ALA A 386 -10.43 8.49 -26.27
CA ALA A 386 -11.07 8.67 -24.98
C ALA A 386 -10.06 9.01 -23.86
N LEU A 387 -8.95 8.27 -23.79
CA LEU A 387 -7.88 8.51 -22.81
C LEU A 387 -7.18 9.86 -23.03
N ALA A 388 -7.04 10.31 -24.28
CA ALA A 388 -6.48 11.63 -24.58
C ALA A 388 -7.42 12.77 -24.19
N ASN A 389 -8.73 12.56 -24.28
CA ASN A 389 -9.74 13.56 -23.95
C ASN A 389 -9.98 13.69 -22.44
N ASP A 390 -10.12 12.57 -21.72
CA ASP A 390 -10.33 12.58 -20.26
C ASP A 390 -9.87 11.26 -19.62
N PHE A 391 -8.56 11.17 -19.39
CA PHE A 391 -7.91 10.01 -18.79
C PHE A 391 -8.53 9.61 -17.43
N ASP A 392 -8.74 10.59 -16.55
CA ASP A 392 -9.21 10.32 -15.19
C ASP A 392 -10.67 9.81 -15.21
N THR A 393 -11.52 10.33 -16.09
CA THR A 393 -12.90 9.83 -16.24
C THR A 393 -12.95 8.43 -16.86
N VAL A 394 -12.05 8.09 -17.80
CA VAL A 394 -11.97 6.71 -18.32
C VAL A 394 -11.63 5.72 -17.20
N ALA A 395 -10.70 6.04 -16.30
CA ALA A 395 -10.40 5.19 -15.14
C ALA A 395 -11.64 5.00 -14.24
N ARG A 396 -12.35 6.11 -13.94
CA ARG A 396 -13.57 6.11 -13.12
C ARG A 396 -14.73 5.30 -13.73
N LEU A 397 -14.73 5.06 -15.03
CA LEU A 397 -15.71 4.20 -15.70
C LEU A 397 -15.61 2.74 -15.24
N PHE A 398 -14.45 2.32 -14.75
CA PHE A 398 -14.21 0.93 -14.31
C PHE A 398 -14.23 0.78 -12.79
N THR A 399 -13.83 1.79 -12.02
CA THR A 399 -13.66 1.65 -10.56
C THR A 399 -14.78 2.29 -9.74
N LYS A 400 -14.83 1.99 -8.44
CA LYS A 400 -15.47 2.88 -7.46
C LYS A 400 -14.81 4.25 -7.54
N SER A 401 -15.61 5.30 -7.67
CA SER A 401 -15.07 6.65 -7.70
C SER A 401 -16.07 7.70 -7.22
N GLY A 402 -15.54 8.82 -6.78
CA GLY A 402 -16.30 10.01 -6.44
C GLY A 402 -15.70 11.25 -7.09
N SER A 403 -16.53 12.22 -7.44
CA SER A 403 -16.09 13.55 -7.87
C SER A 403 -16.94 14.62 -7.22
N ALA A 404 -16.28 15.66 -6.71
CA ALA A 404 -16.95 16.89 -6.33
C ALA A 404 -16.93 17.89 -7.49
N ASP A 405 -17.92 18.78 -7.54
CA ASP A 405 -17.94 19.94 -8.45
C ASP A 405 -16.99 21.08 -8.00
N ASN A 406 -16.02 20.78 -7.14
CA ASN A 406 -14.97 21.69 -6.69
C ASN A 406 -13.61 20.98 -6.59
N SER A 407 -12.52 21.76 -6.61
CA SER A 407 -11.14 21.24 -6.56
C SER A 407 -10.59 21.04 -5.15
N LEU A 408 -11.38 21.35 -4.11
CA LEU A 408 -10.96 21.27 -2.71
C LEU A 408 -11.40 19.95 -2.04
N THR A 409 -12.15 19.12 -2.75
CA THR A 409 -12.70 17.86 -2.26
C THR A 409 -12.22 16.70 -3.12
N THR A 410 -11.68 15.65 -2.50
CA THR A 410 -11.16 14.46 -3.18
C THR A 410 -11.77 13.19 -2.60
N PHE A 411 -12.17 12.26 -3.47
CA PHE A 411 -12.67 10.95 -3.06
C PHE A 411 -11.57 10.13 -2.39
N VAL A 412 -11.91 9.44 -1.29
CA VAL A 412 -10.99 8.54 -0.59
C VAL A 412 -11.44 7.09 -0.76
N SER A 413 -12.68 6.78 -0.40
CA SER A 413 -13.22 5.41 -0.48
C SER A 413 -14.75 5.39 -0.40
N ALA A 414 -15.32 4.23 -0.72
CA ALA A 414 -16.71 3.89 -0.51
C ALA A 414 -16.81 2.39 -0.19
N ASP A 415 -17.83 1.98 0.55
CA ASP A 415 -18.06 0.58 0.89
C ASP A 415 -19.32 0.02 0.20
N GLU A 416 -19.68 -1.23 0.50
CA GLU A 416 -20.84 -1.93 -0.08
C GLU A 416 -22.21 -1.31 0.27
N TYR A 417 -22.27 -0.40 1.25
CA TYR A 417 -23.50 0.28 1.66
C TYR A 417 -23.69 1.62 0.96
N THR A 418 -22.66 2.14 0.29
CA THR A 418 -22.73 3.42 -0.43
C THR A 418 -23.54 3.25 -1.70
N GLN A 419 -24.65 3.98 -1.82
CA GLN A 419 -25.47 3.93 -3.03
C GLN A 419 -24.91 4.88 -4.10
N VAL A 420 -24.97 4.46 -5.36
CA VAL A 420 -24.64 5.33 -6.50
C VAL A 420 -25.61 6.51 -6.56
N GLY A 421 -25.07 7.73 -6.67
CA GLY A 421 -25.90 8.94 -6.68
C GLY A 421 -25.11 10.24 -6.56
N SER A 422 -25.86 11.34 -6.61
CA SER A 422 -25.35 12.71 -6.43
C SER A 422 -25.74 13.21 -5.04
N TYR A 423 -24.75 13.62 -4.25
CA TYR A 423 -24.91 14.05 -2.87
C TYR A 423 -24.70 15.56 -2.74
N ALA A 424 -25.70 16.30 -2.29
CA ALA A 424 -25.51 17.70 -1.92
C ALA A 424 -24.78 17.77 -0.57
N VAL A 425 -23.61 18.42 -0.53
CA VAL A 425 -22.77 18.54 0.67
C VAL A 425 -22.63 20.02 1.03
N THR A 426 -22.72 20.35 2.32
CA THR A 426 -22.42 21.69 2.83
C THR A 426 -21.43 21.60 3.99
N VAL A 427 -20.32 22.33 3.90
CA VAL A 427 -19.35 22.41 5.01
C VAL A 427 -19.92 23.31 6.10
N THR A 428 -20.22 22.75 7.27
CA THR A 428 -20.73 23.51 8.41
C THR A 428 -19.59 24.02 9.29
N THR A 429 -18.49 23.27 9.38
CA THR A 429 -17.25 23.65 10.08
C THR A 429 -16.07 23.32 9.20
N ALA A 430 -15.20 24.29 8.93
CA ALA A 430 -13.97 24.05 8.18
C ALA A 430 -12.97 23.28 9.05
N GLY A 431 -12.23 22.35 8.44
CA GLY A 431 -11.10 21.72 9.09
C GLY A 431 -9.96 22.72 9.32
N GLN A 432 -9.22 22.54 10.41
CA GLN A 432 -8.07 23.34 10.79
C GLN A 432 -7.00 22.42 11.39
N GLU A 433 -5.77 22.49 10.88
CA GLU A 433 -4.64 21.80 11.51
C GLU A 433 -4.17 22.56 12.75
N ALA A 434 -3.61 21.83 13.70
CA ALA A 434 -3.01 22.45 14.87
C ALA A 434 -1.83 23.34 14.44
N THR A 435 -1.75 24.56 14.99
CA THR A 435 -0.64 25.48 14.71
C THR A 435 0.18 25.70 15.97
N SER A 436 1.48 25.98 15.80
CA SER A 436 2.36 26.40 16.89
C SER A 436 2.06 27.83 17.33
N GLY A 437 2.33 28.12 18.60
CA GLY A 437 2.37 29.48 19.12
C GLY A 437 3.58 30.23 18.58
N VAL A 438 3.40 31.50 18.24
CA VAL A 438 4.41 32.34 17.62
C VAL A 438 4.48 33.71 18.31
N TYR A 439 5.68 34.10 18.75
CA TYR A 439 5.98 35.50 19.06
C TYR A 439 6.73 36.13 17.88
N THR A 440 6.33 37.32 17.46
CA THR A 440 6.99 38.08 16.40
C THR A 440 7.43 39.43 16.94
N GLY A 441 8.73 39.71 16.86
CA GLY A 441 9.29 41.01 17.22
C GLY A 441 8.87 42.12 16.26
N ALA A 442 9.13 43.36 16.66
CA ALA A 442 9.04 44.52 15.79
C ALA A 442 10.13 44.49 14.71
N THR A 443 9.85 45.11 13.57
CA THR A 443 10.88 45.32 12.55
C THR A 443 11.92 46.30 13.07
N ASP A 444 13.18 45.98 12.84
CA ASP A 444 14.30 46.80 13.30
C ASP A 444 15.45 46.82 12.28
N ASN A 445 15.81 48.02 11.82
CA ASN A 445 16.90 48.21 10.86
C ASN A 445 18.28 47.84 11.44
N TYR A 446 18.45 47.78 12.77
CA TYR A 446 19.71 47.31 13.37
C TYR A 446 20.00 45.84 13.08
N LEU A 447 18.99 45.07 12.65
CA LEU A 447 19.10 43.66 12.29
C LEU A 447 19.56 43.44 10.82
N ASN A 448 19.80 44.51 10.06
CA ASN A 448 20.32 44.44 8.67
C ASN A 448 21.85 44.32 8.58
N ASP A 449 22.57 44.45 9.70
CA ASP A 449 24.04 44.43 9.77
C ASP A 449 24.46 43.65 11.02
N THR A 450 25.69 43.83 11.50
CA THR A 450 26.17 43.23 12.75
C THR A 450 25.34 43.67 13.95
N VAL A 451 24.98 42.75 14.84
CA VAL A 451 24.18 43.03 16.05
C VAL A 451 25.05 42.91 17.30
N LYS A 452 25.11 43.98 18.11
CA LYS A 452 25.92 44.01 19.34
C LYS A 452 25.09 43.66 20.57
N ILE A 453 25.47 42.58 21.24
CA ILE A 453 24.98 42.21 22.56
C ILE A 453 25.96 42.68 23.63
N ASP A 454 25.45 43.45 24.60
CA ASP A 454 26.19 43.89 25.78
C ASP A 454 25.27 43.90 27.03
N LYS A 455 25.81 44.40 28.15
CA LYS A 455 25.14 44.40 29.46
C LYS A 455 23.73 45.04 29.51
N ASP A 456 23.32 45.75 28.46
CA ASP A 456 22.06 46.46 28.41
C ASP A 456 20.98 45.75 27.57
N ASN A 457 21.33 44.69 26.82
CA ASN A 457 20.43 43.92 25.97
C ASN A 457 20.72 42.40 25.95
N GLU A 458 21.46 41.89 26.94
CA GLU A 458 21.95 40.50 26.95
C GLU A 458 20.97 39.46 27.47
N ARG A 459 19.81 39.84 28.01
CA ARG A 459 18.93 38.88 28.67
C ARG A 459 17.44 39.24 28.64
N PHE A 460 16.64 38.20 28.78
CA PHE A 460 15.19 38.26 28.88
C PHE A 460 14.65 37.09 29.71
N LYS A 461 13.36 37.13 30.05
CA LYS A 461 12.59 36.03 30.62
C LYS A 461 11.46 35.67 29.69
N LEU A 462 11.17 34.37 29.62
CA LEU A 462 10.20 33.81 28.70
C LEU A 462 9.23 32.91 29.46
N ASP A 463 7.97 32.91 29.04
CA ASP A 463 7.04 31.81 29.26
C ASP A 463 6.80 31.10 27.93
N LEU A 464 7.02 29.78 27.92
CA LEU A 464 6.91 28.91 26.77
C LEU A 464 5.91 27.80 27.10
N ASP A 465 4.79 27.81 26.39
CA ASP A 465 3.70 26.84 26.55
C ASP A 465 3.18 26.72 28.00
N GLY A 466 3.20 27.82 28.76
CA GLY A 466 2.79 27.85 30.17
C GLY A 466 3.90 27.47 31.17
N VAL A 467 5.13 27.27 30.70
CA VAL A 467 6.32 27.04 31.52
C VAL A 467 7.15 28.31 31.50
N SER A 468 7.41 28.90 32.67
CA SER A 468 8.30 30.07 32.77
C SER A 468 9.76 29.65 32.87
N SER A 469 10.66 30.46 32.31
CA SER A 469 12.12 30.23 32.40
C SER A 469 12.58 30.16 33.85
N SER A 470 13.59 29.32 34.11
CA SER A 470 14.09 29.06 35.47
C SER A 470 14.68 30.31 36.12
N ASP A 471 15.35 31.13 35.32
CA ASP A 471 15.86 32.46 35.65
C ASP A 471 15.92 33.32 34.35
N TRP A 472 16.68 34.42 34.37
CA TRP A 472 17.06 35.16 33.17
C TRP A 472 17.82 34.26 32.20
N ILE A 473 17.38 34.27 30.94
CA ILE A 473 18.09 33.65 29.82
C ILE A 473 19.10 34.65 29.29
N TYR A 474 20.37 34.27 29.22
CA TYR A 474 21.47 35.13 28.79
C TYR A 474 21.94 34.76 27.39
N MET A 475 22.21 35.79 26.60
CA MET A 475 22.95 35.72 25.34
C MET A 475 24.41 36.12 25.60
N THR A 476 25.33 35.54 24.84
CA THR A 476 26.75 35.84 24.95
C THR A 476 27.04 37.28 24.53
N GLN A 477 27.71 38.06 25.37
CA GLN A 477 28.12 39.43 25.02
C GLN A 477 29.19 39.40 23.92
N GLN A 478 28.79 39.75 22.70
CA GLN A 478 29.68 39.90 21.56
C GLN A 478 29.00 40.71 20.45
N THR A 479 29.72 40.92 19.35
CA THR A 479 29.13 41.43 18.11
C THR A 479 28.88 40.26 17.18
N TYR A 480 27.63 39.94 16.94
CA TYR A 480 27.19 38.91 16.00
C TYR A 480 27.31 39.44 14.58
N ALA A 481 27.72 38.57 13.65
CA ALA A 481 27.95 38.93 12.26
C ALA A 481 26.67 39.43 11.56
N ASP A 482 25.53 38.85 11.92
CA ASP A 482 24.20 39.18 11.41
C ASP A 482 23.11 38.75 12.41
N ALA A 483 21.85 39.02 12.05
CA ALA A 483 20.69 38.65 12.85
C ALA A 483 20.48 37.13 12.92
N GLU A 484 20.87 36.37 11.90
CA GLU A 484 20.76 34.91 11.84
C GLU A 484 21.68 34.23 12.86
N ALA A 485 22.91 34.71 13.00
CA ALA A 485 23.84 34.26 14.03
C ALA A 485 23.28 34.54 15.44
N LEU A 486 22.64 35.70 15.63
CA LEU A 486 21.99 36.04 16.89
C LEU A 486 20.70 35.24 17.13
N ALA A 487 19.90 34.96 16.11
CA ALA A 487 18.72 34.08 16.23
C ALA A 487 19.14 32.69 16.71
N SER A 488 20.25 32.17 16.17
CA SER A 488 20.83 30.89 16.56
C SER A 488 21.26 30.89 18.03
N GLU A 489 21.91 31.97 18.48
CA GLU A 489 22.21 32.17 19.91
C GLU A 489 20.95 32.18 20.76
N MET A 490 19.95 33.01 20.41
CA MET A 490 18.70 33.13 21.16
C MET A 490 18.01 31.78 21.28
N GLN A 491 17.93 31.02 20.18
CA GLN A 491 17.37 29.68 20.17
C GLN A 491 18.10 28.76 21.13
N ASN A 492 19.44 28.74 21.07
CA ASN A 492 20.26 27.89 21.93
C ASN A 492 20.13 28.26 23.40
N SER A 493 20.19 29.56 23.72
CA SER A 493 20.04 30.07 25.08
C SER A 493 18.66 29.77 25.66
N ILE A 494 17.59 29.93 24.86
CA ILE A 494 16.23 29.57 25.27
C ILE A 494 16.12 28.07 25.50
N ASN A 495 16.49 27.26 24.50
CA ASN A 495 16.32 25.81 24.55
C ASN A 495 17.22 25.11 25.56
N ALA A 496 18.24 25.79 26.08
CA ALA A 496 19.10 25.32 27.17
C ALA A 496 18.53 25.63 28.58
N ASP A 497 17.45 26.41 28.72
CA ASP A 497 16.86 26.68 30.03
C ASP A 497 16.38 25.38 30.69
N ALA A 498 16.75 25.19 31.96
CA ALA A 498 16.49 23.94 32.68
C ALA A 498 15.00 23.61 32.84
N ALA A 499 14.12 24.61 32.90
CA ALA A 499 12.67 24.41 33.00
C ALA A 499 12.09 23.94 31.66
N PHE A 500 12.57 24.51 30.55
CA PHE A 500 12.11 24.15 29.21
C PHE A 500 12.61 22.75 28.82
N VAL A 501 13.88 22.44 29.09
CA VAL A 501 14.44 21.09 28.90
C VAL A 501 13.66 20.06 29.73
N ALA A 502 13.35 20.36 31.00
CA ALA A 502 12.60 19.45 31.86
C ALA A 502 11.14 19.26 31.39
N ALA A 503 10.55 20.27 30.76
CA ALA A 503 9.20 20.23 30.20
C ALA A 503 9.14 19.66 28.76
N GLY A 504 10.29 19.55 28.08
CA GLY A 504 10.35 19.21 26.66
C GLY A 504 9.92 20.35 25.73
N SER A 505 9.79 21.56 26.25
CA SER A 505 9.45 22.76 25.48
C SER A 505 10.70 23.31 24.80
N SER A 506 10.57 23.74 23.56
CA SER A 506 11.64 24.45 22.84
C SER A 506 11.05 25.42 21.83
N VAL A 507 11.86 26.35 21.35
CA VAL A 507 11.52 27.24 20.25
C VAL A 507 12.43 27.02 19.06
N THR A 508 11.93 27.35 17.88
CA THR A 508 12.74 27.74 16.73
C THR A 508 12.76 29.26 16.64
N VAL A 509 13.94 29.86 16.51
CA VAL A 509 14.09 31.30 16.31
C VAL A 509 14.58 31.54 14.90
N SER A 510 13.84 32.35 14.15
CA SER A 510 14.19 32.72 12.77
C SER A 510 14.14 34.24 12.59
N VAL A 511 14.72 34.69 11.47
CA VAL A 511 14.67 36.09 11.05
C VAL A 511 13.74 36.19 9.84
N ASP A 512 12.64 36.92 9.98
CA ASP A 512 11.75 37.24 8.87
C ASP A 512 12.28 38.50 8.15
N ARG A 513 12.74 38.30 6.90
CA ARG A 513 13.25 39.34 5.99
C ARG A 513 12.26 39.69 4.87
N THR A 514 10.97 39.38 5.03
CA THR A 514 9.95 39.71 4.01
C THR A 514 9.74 41.21 3.83
N GLU A 515 10.06 42.00 4.86
CA GLU A 515 10.08 43.46 4.82
C GLU A 515 11.51 44.02 4.74
N ALA A 516 11.66 45.32 4.46
CA ALA A 516 12.97 45.97 4.33
C ALA A 516 13.79 45.98 5.63
N ASP A 517 13.10 46.05 6.77
CA ASP A 517 13.69 45.94 8.10
C ASP A 517 13.28 44.57 8.69
N PRO A 518 14.25 43.72 9.09
CA PRO A 518 13.92 42.37 9.52
C PRO A 518 13.43 42.31 10.97
N LYS A 519 12.85 41.18 11.36
CA LYS A 519 12.33 40.92 12.71
C LYS A 519 12.57 39.48 13.14
N PHE A 520 12.74 39.26 14.45
CA PHE A 520 12.81 37.91 15.00
C PHE A 520 11.42 37.26 15.10
N VAL A 521 11.36 35.96 14.81
CA VAL A 521 10.17 35.12 14.94
C VAL A 521 10.53 33.93 15.81
N PHE A 522 9.83 33.76 16.92
CA PHE A 522 10.00 32.67 17.87
C PHE A 522 8.79 31.75 17.74
N THR A 523 9.01 30.50 17.34
CA THR A 523 7.95 29.51 17.12
C THR A 523 8.11 28.39 18.13
N SER A 524 7.08 28.10 18.92
CA SER A 524 7.09 26.96 19.84
C SER A 524 7.17 25.63 19.07
N ASN A 525 7.85 24.63 19.64
CA ASN A 525 7.93 23.27 19.10
C ASN A 525 6.63 22.46 19.31
N THR A 526 5.71 22.97 20.15
CA THR A 526 4.40 22.36 20.35
C THR A 526 3.35 22.99 19.41
N THR A 527 2.16 22.40 19.37
CA THR A 527 1.02 22.92 18.61
C THR A 527 -0.24 22.91 19.47
N GLY A 528 -1.27 23.65 19.08
CA GLY A 528 -2.52 23.78 19.84
C GLY A 528 -2.64 25.09 20.60
N SER A 529 -3.79 25.32 21.22
CA SER A 529 -4.08 26.56 21.96
C SER A 529 -3.27 26.75 23.23
N SER A 530 -2.66 25.69 23.75
CA SER A 530 -1.68 25.76 24.83
C SER A 530 -0.27 26.13 24.37
N SER A 531 -0.01 26.07 23.05
CA SER A 531 1.29 26.45 22.50
C SER A 531 1.39 27.98 22.44
N GLY A 532 2.46 28.55 22.98
CA GLY A 532 2.60 29.99 23.12
C GLY A 532 3.99 30.41 23.50
N VAL A 533 4.40 31.59 23.04
CA VAL A 533 5.67 32.23 23.38
C VAL A 533 5.37 33.60 23.95
N GLU A 534 5.77 33.87 25.18
CA GLU A 534 5.58 35.15 25.85
C GLU A 534 6.90 35.63 26.46
N PHE A 535 7.30 36.85 26.12
CA PHE A 535 8.40 37.51 26.82
C PHE A 535 7.84 38.19 28.07
N THR A 536 8.22 37.72 29.25
CA THR A 536 7.67 38.19 30.53
C THR A 536 8.48 39.33 31.14
N ASP A 537 9.77 39.40 30.83
CA ASP A 537 10.67 40.48 31.25
C ASP A 537 11.83 40.62 30.27
N ILE A 538 12.37 41.81 30.10
CA ILE A 538 13.46 42.09 29.16
C ILE A 538 14.43 43.13 29.75
N ASP A 539 15.70 43.05 29.36
CA ASP A 539 16.65 44.13 29.65
C ASP A 539 16.30 45.41 28.86
N LYS A 540 16.79 46.55 29.36
CA LYS A 540 16.33 47.89 28.97
C LYS A 540 16.46 48.24 27.48
N ASP A 541 17.43 47.66 26.78
CA ASP A 541 17.69 47.96 25.37
C ASP A 541 17.35 46.77 24.44
N VAL A 542 16.76 45.68 24.96
CA VAL A 542 16.30 44.53 24.15
C VAL A 542 15.25 44.96 23.13
N ASP A 543 14.27 45.78 23.53
CA ASP A 543 13.26 46.32 22.62
C ASP A 543 13.89 47.17 21.50
N ILE A 544 14.76 48.11 21.87
CA ILE A 544 15.36 49.09 20.94
C ILE A 544 16.40 48.47 20.00
N THR A 545 17.05 47.36 20.40
CA THR A 545 18.12 46.72 19.62
C THR A 545 17.62 45.51 18.84
N LEU A 546 16.62 44.80 19.37
CA LEU A 546 16.20 43.48 18.88
C LEU A 546 14.73 43.46 18.45
N GLY A 547 13.98 44.55 18.68
CA GLY A 547 12.54 44.58 18.43
C GLY A 547 11.72 43.66 19.34
N ILE A 548 12.28 43.21 20.47
CA ILE A 548 11.61 42.28 21.38
C ILE A 548 11.09 43.05 22.59
N THR A 549 9.78 43.04 22.78
CA THR A 549 9.10 43.64 23.93
C THR A 549 8.66 42.56 24.91
N ALA A 550 8.49 42.93 26.20
CA ALA A 550 7.80 42.06 27.15
C ALA A 550 6.30 42.00 26.81
N ALA A 551 5.91 41.03 25.98
CA ALA A 551 4.56 40.83 25.50
C ALA A 551 4.26 39.36 25.18
N VAL A 552 2.97 39.03 25.20
CA VAL A 552 2.45 37.74 24.77
C VAL A 552 2.43 37.64 23.25
N GLY A 553 2.91 36.52 22.71
CA GLY A 553 2.80 36.18 21.30
C GLY A 553 1.38 35.77 20.91
N THR A 554 1.24 35.34 19.67
CA THR A 554 0.01 34.71 19.19
C THR A 554 0.02 33.24 19.62
N ALA A 555 -0.97 32.82 20.39
CA ALA A 555 -1.12 31.40 20.74
C ALA A 555 -1.34 30.55 19.49
N GLY A 556 -0.93 29.29 19.56
CA GLY A 556 -1.29 28.29 18.58
C GLY A 556 -2.80 28.06 18.56
N LEU A 557 -3.26 27.27 17.61
CA LEU A 557 -4.65 26.93 17.47
C LEU A 557 -4.79 25.42 17.52
N ASP A 558 -5.84 24.94 18.17
CA ASP A 558 -6.15 23.51 18.24
C ASP A 558 -6.57 22.96 16.87
N GLN A 559 -6.34 21.66 16.69
CA GLN A 559 -6.90 20.96 15.54
C GLN A 559 -8.43 20.98 15.60
N VAL A 560 -9.07 21.37 14.50
CA VAL A 560 -10.53 21.34 14.34
C VAL A 560 -10.84 20.41 13.18
N ASN A 561 -11.65 19.39 13.42
CA ASN A 561 -12.08 18.51 12.34
C ASN A 561 -13.13 19.19 11.48
N VAL A 562 -13.08 18.90 10.18
CA VAL A 562 -14.13 19.30 9.25
C VAL A 562 -15.47 18.66 9.65
N VAL A 563 -16.56 19.43 9.53
CA VAL A 563 -17.93 18.94 9.71
C VAL A 563 -18.75 19.36 8.51
N VAL A 564 -19.52 18.41 7.98
CA VAL A 564 -20.38 18.62 6.81
C VAL A 564 -21.81 18.13 7.08
N ASP A 565 -22.75 18.71 6.36
CA ASP A 565 -24.12 18.22 6.17
C ASP A 565 -24.22 17.58 4.77
N ILE A 566 -24.78 16.38 4.68
CA ILE A 566 -25.01 15.66 3.43
C ILE A 566 -26.52 15.43 3.26
N GLN A 567 -27.09 15.93 2.16
CA GLN A 567 -28.50 15.79 1.79
C GLN A 567 -29.53 16.38 2.79
N GLY A 568 -29.10 17.29 3.69
CA GLY A 568 -30.01 17.94 4.63
C GLY A 568 -30.52 17.00 5.73
N GLU A 569 -29.88 15.84 5.90
CA GLU A 569 -30.06 14.97 7.07
C GLU A 569 -29.36 15.63 8.28
N ASN A 570 -29.98 16.68 8.81
CA ASN A 570 -29.59 17.25 10.11
C ASN A 570 -29.68 16.14 11.18
N GLU A 571 -28.54 15.67 11.68
CA GLU A 571 -28.13 15.76 13.10
C GLU A 571 -26.63 15.46 13.27
N ALA A 572 -25.86 16.50 13.56
CA ALA A 572 -24.80 16.56 14.59
C ALA A 572 -23.62 15.55 14.63
N SER A 573 -23.48 14.59 13.72
CA SER A 573 -22.28 13.73 13.69
C SER A 573 -22.18 12.87 12.43
N ALA A 574 -21.80 13.47 11.29
CA ALA A 574 -20.78 12.80 10.48
C ALA A 574 -19.49 12.91 11.31
N TRP A 575 -19.37 12.00 12.27
CA TRP A 575 -18.23 11.91 13.17
C TRP A 575 -17.01 11.79 12.27
N SER A 576 -16.15 12.81 12.28
CA SER A 576 -14.77 12.69 11.81
C SER A 576 -14.19 11.46 12.52
N VAL A 577 -14.18 10.31 11.86
CA VAL A 577 -13.38 9.19 12.35
C VAL A 577 -11.95 9.67 12.26
N THR A 578 -11.22 9.44 13.33
CA THR A 578 -9.80 9.72 13.56
C THR A 578 -8.96 9.06 12.46
N GLY A 579 -8.98 9.64 11.26
CA GLY A 579 -7.91 9.53 10.28
C GLY A 579 -6.77 10.45 10.70
N THR A 580 -5.60 10.28 10.09
CA THR A 580 -4.37 11.02 10.40
C THR A 580 -4.45 12.54 10.16
N SER A 581 -5.56 13.11 9.62
CA SER A 581 -5.68 14.53 9.25
C SER A 581 -7.05 15.15 9.60
N ALA A 582 -7.07 16.48 9.76
CA ALA A 582 -8.26 17.26 10.17
C ALA A 582 -9.34 17.42 9.07
N PHE A 583 -9.09 16.91 7.86
CA PHE A 583 -9.86 17.22 6.64
C PHE A 583 -10.69 16.04 6.09
N GLN A 584 -10.60 14.87 6.71
CA GLN A 584 -11.32 13.69 6.25
C GLN A 584 -12.76 13.64 6.76
N VAL A 585 -13.69 13.38 5.85
CA VAL A 585 -15.10 13.14 6.12
C VAL A 585 -15.42 11.68 5.83
N ALA A 586 -16.05 10.99 6.77
CA ALA A 586 -16.63 9.67 6.57
C ALA A 586 -18.10 9.68 7.01
N ASN A 587 -18.99 9.20 6.14
CA ASN A 587 -20.41 9.08 6.50
C ASN A 587 -20.77 7.62 6.85
N ILE A 588 -21.64 7.44 7.84
CA ILE A 588 -22.11 6.14 8.32
C ILE A 588 -23.64 5.98 8.23
N PHE A 589 -24.35 7.00 7.73
CA PHE A 589 -25.81 7.05 7.66
C PHE A 589 -26.32 7.31 6.24
N GLY A 590 -27.61 7.02 6.03
CA GLY A 590 -28.30 7.31 4.77
C GLY A 590 -27.72 6.56 3.57
N ASP A 591 -28.07 7.04 2.38
CA ASP A 591 -27.63 6.44 1.11
C ASP A 591 -26.13 6.66 0.85
N SER A 592 -25.51 7.66 1.47
CA SER A 592 -24.05 7.91 1.40
C SER A 592 -23.25 7.19 2.49
N ARG A 593 -23.86 6.27 3.25
CA ARG A 593 -23.14 5.44 4.23
C ARG A 593 -21.94 4.75 3.56
N GLY A 594 -20.78 4.80 4.21
CA GLY A 594 -19.53 4.23 3.72
C GLY A 594 -18.69 5.17 2.87
N LEU A 595 -19.27 6.29 2.40
CA LEU A 595 -18.55 7.27 1.60
C LEU A 595 -17.53 8.03 2.46
N THR A 596 -16.29 8.07 1.98
CA THR A 596 -15.19 8.84 2.57
C THR A 596 -14.58 9.76 1.52
N PHE A 597 -14.36 11.03 1.89
CA PHE A 597 -13.68 12.03 1.07
C PHE A 597 -12.91 13.01 1.95
N ASP A 598 -11.86 13.62 1.42
CA ASP A 598 -11.16 14.72 2.09
C ASP A 598 -11.69 16.05 1.54
N THR A 599 -11.82 17.08 2.37
CA THR A 599 -12.17 18.42 1.89
C THR A 599 -11.49 19.55 2.65
N ARG A 600 -11.00 20.54 1.91
CA ARG A 600 -10.45 21.80 2.44
C ARG A 600 -11.36 23.00 2.18
N ALA A 601 -12.62 22.76 1.80
CA ALA A 601 -13.58 23.80 1.55
C ALA A 601 -13.90 24.60 2.84
N ALA A 602 -14.10 25.91 2.69
CA ALA A 602 -14.40 26.80 3.81
C ALA A 602 -15.82 26.56 4.35
N ALA A 603 -16.06 26.92 5.61
CA ALA A 603 -17.38 26.85 6.22
C ALA A 603 -18.40 27.69 5.41
N GLY A 604 -19.59 27.14 5.21
CA GLY A 604 -20.65 27.70 4.37
C GLY A 604 -20.55 27.34 2.89
N THR A 605 -19.50 26.63 2.45
CA THR A 605 -19.39 26.15 1.07
C THR A 605 -20.34 24.98 0.84
N SER A 606 -21.17 25.06 -0.20
CA SER A 606 -21.98 23.93 -0.68
C SER A 606 -21.46 23.43 -2.02
N PHE A 607 -21.46 22.12 -2.21
CA PHE A 607 -20.98 21.44 -3.42
C PHE A 607 -21.75 20.15 -3.67
N THR A 608 -21.70 19.65 -4.90
CA THR A 608 -22.26 18.35 -5.29
C THR A 608 -21.15 17.32 -5.29
N PHE A 609 -21.39 16.16 -4.69
CA PHE A 609 -20.50 15.00 -4.72
C PHE A 609 -21.17 13.84 -5.45
N ASP A 610 -20.69 13.53 -6.66
CA ASP A 610 -21.16 12.41 -7.46
C ASP A 610 -20.36 11.15 -7.12
N TYR A 611 -21.03 10.13 -6.60
CA TYR A 611 -20.45 8.81 -6.39
C TYR A 611 -20.97 7.82 -7.43
N THR A 612 -20.06 7.04 -8.01
CA THR A 612 -20.37 6.02 -8.99
C THR A 612 -19.61 4.72 -8.71
N GLU A 613 -20.24 3.63 -9.11
CA GLU A 613 -19.65 2.30 -9.10
C GLU A 613 -19.39 1.90 -10.55
N GLY A 614 -18.12 1.97 -10.97
CA GLY A 614 -17.71 1.62 -12.33
C GLY A 614 -17.94 0.15 -12.68
N TYR A 615 -17.77 -0.21 -13.95
CA TYR A 615 -18.11 -1.54 -14.46
C TYR A 615 -17.33 -2.68 -13.78
N ALA A 616 -16.07 -2.46 -13.41
CA ALA A 616 -15.27 -3.49 -12.75
C ALA A 616 -15.77 -3.73 -11.33
N SER A 617 -15.95 -2.67 -10.54
CA SER A 617 -16.55 -2.76 -9.20
C SER A 617 -17.92 -3.42 -9.23
N LYS A 618 -18.79 -2.99 -10.15
CA LYS A 618 -20.16 -3.49 -10.23
C LYS A 618 -20.19 -4.99 -10.54
N LEU A 619 -19.34 -5.43 -11.46
CA LEU A 619 -19.20 -6.85 -11.76
C LEU A 619 -18.58 -7.61 -10.59
N ASP A 620 -17.59 -7.05 -9.89
CA ASP A 620 -17.03 -7.66 -8.68
C ASP A 620 -18.11 -7.85 -7.62
N SER A 621 -18.92 -6.82 -7.34
CA SER A 621 -20.08 -6.88 -6.43
C SER A 621 -21.12 -7.94 -6.85
N ILE A 622 -21.38 -8.10 -8.15
CA ILE A 622 -22.27 -9.15 -8.67
C ILE A 622 -21.66 -10.54 -8.44
N LEU A 623 -20.39 -10.74 -8.80
CA LEU A 623 -19.72 -12.03 -8.67
C LEU A 623 -19.49 -12.41 -7.22
N GLU A 624 -19.12 -11.48 -6.35
CA GLU A 624 -19.00 -11.68 -4.91
C GLU A 624 -20.34 -12.14 -4.31
N ARG A 625 -21.45 -11.52 -4.72
CA ARG A 625 -22.79 -11.96 -4.30
C ARG A 625 -23.11 -13.38 -4.77
N VAL A 626 -22.68 -13.75 -5.98
CA VAL A 626 -22.92 -15.08 -6.55
C VAL A 626 -22.01 -16.15 -5.94
N LEU A 627 -20.75 -15.82 -5.64
CA LEU A 627 -19.70 -16.73 -5.17
C LEU A 627 -19.65 -16.86 -3.64
N ASP A 628 -19.64 -15.74 -2.91
CA ASP A 628 -19.37 -15.70 -1.47
C ASP A 628 -20.65 -15.57 -0.64
N LYS A 629 -21.55 -14.66 -1.03
CA LYS A 629 -22.86 -14.49 -0.33
C LYS A 629 -23.94 -15.44 -0.87
N GLY A 630 -23.65 -16.11 -1.98
CA GLY A 630 -24.54 -17.00 -2.70
C GLY A 630 -24.24 -18.45 -2.40
N GLU A 631 -24.59 -18.92 -1.19
CA GLU A 631 -24.62 -20.37 -0.89
C GLU A 631 -25.40 -21.17 -1.96
N ALA A 632 -26.24 -20.52 -2.77
CA ALA A 632 -26.98 -21.13 -3.87
C ALA A 632 -26.13 -21.95 -4.85
N LEU A 633 -24.92 -21.50 -5.23
CA LEU A 633 -24.06 -22.26 -6.15
C LEU A 633 -23.53 -23.52 -5.45
N GLU A 634 -23.01 -23.36 -4.23
CA GLU A 634 -22.48 -24.43 -3.41
C GLU A 634 -23.55 -25.45 -3.03
N LEU A 635 -24.71 -25.00 -2.55
CA LEU A 635 -25.86 -25.85 -2.24
C LEU A 635 -26.34 -26.63 -3.46
N ARG A 636 -26.21 -26.05 -4.67
CA ARG A 636 -26.56 -26.75 -5.90
C ARG A 636 -25.55 -27.84 -6.23
N MET A 637 -24.26 -27.57 -6.05
CA MET A 637 -23.18 -28.55 -6.22
C MET A 637 -23.27 -29.67 -5.17
N GLU A 638 -23.46 -29.33 -3.89
CA GLU A 638 -23.71 -30.27 -2.79
C GLU A 638 -24.93 -31.16 -3.09
N GLY A 639 -26.01 -30.56 -3.59
CA GLY A 639 -27.20 -31.31 -4.01
C GLY A 639 -26.94 -32.31 -5.15
N PHE A 640 -25.96 -32.09 -6.02
CA PHE A 640 -25.56 -33.10 -7.01
C PHE A 640 -24.65 -34.16 -6.41
N THR A 641 -23.72 -33.79 -5.54
CA THR A 641 -22.90 -34.72 -4.77
C THR A 641 -23.76 -35.70 -3.98
N ASP A 642 -24.80 -35.21 -3.30
CA ASP A 642 -25.76 -36.05 -2.58
C ASP A 642 -26.52 -36.99 -3.51
N LYS A 643 -26.89 -36.53 -4.71
CA LYS A 643 -27.57 -37.39 -5.71
C LYS A 643 -26.65 -38.47 -6.26
N LEU A 644 -25.36 -38.19 -6.39
CA LEU A 644 -24.35 -39.19 -6.76
C LEU A 644 -24.20 -40.24 -5.65
N ALA A 645 -24.13 -39.82 -4.38
CA ALA A 645 -24.11 -40.74 -3.24
C ALA A 645 -25.39 -41.61 -3.16
N GLU A 646 -26.57 -41.04 -3.42
CA GLU A 646 -27.83 -41.79 -3.48
C GLU A 646 -27.82 -42.84 -4.62
N ILE A 647 -27.23 -42.51 -5.78
CA ILE A 647 -27.08 -43.46 -6.89
C ILE A 647 -26.13 -44.61 -6.52
N GLU A 648 -25.04 -44.33 -5.81
CA GLU A 648 -24.15 -45.38 -5.31
C GLU A 648 -24.88 -46.32 -4.35
N GLU A 649 -25.70 -45.78 -3.44
CA GLU A 649 -26.54 -46.58 -2.54
C GLU A 649 -27.56 -47.43 -3.33
N ASP A 650 -28.18 -46.86 -4.36
CA ASP A 650 -29.12 -47.57 -5.24
C ASP A 650 -28.43 -48.69 -6.03
N ARG A 651 -27.17 -48.49 -6.47
CA ARG A 651 -26.35 -49.55 -7.09
C ARG A 651 -26.11 -50.69 -6.11
N THR A 652 -25.78 -50.39 -4.85
CA THR A 652 -25.61 -51.41 -3.81
C THR A 652 -26.91 -52.18 -3.56
N LYS A 653 -28.05 -51.48 -3.41
CA LYS A 653 -29.36 -52.12 -3.25
C LYS A 653 -29.75 -53.01 -4.44
N LEU A 654 -29.45 -52.56 -5.66
CA LEU A 654 -29.66 -53.34 -6.87
C LEU A 654 -28.78 -54.60 -6.85
N SER A 655 -27.49 -54.46 -6.56
CA SER A 655 -26.56 -55.58 -6.42
C SER A 655 -27.07 -56.61 -5.42
N ASP A 656 -27.45 -56.20 -4.21
CA ASP A 656 -27.98 -57.08 -3.16
C ASP A 656 -29.28 -57.79 -3.57
N ARG A 657 -30.15 -57.09 -4.32
CA ARG A 657 -31.37 -57.69 -4.87
C ARG A 657 -31.02 -58.76 -5.91
N ILE A 658 -30.11 -58.47 -6.82
CA ILE A 658 -29.68 -59.40 -7.87
C ILE A 658 -29.01 -60.62 -7.25
N SER A 659 -28.14 -60.47 -6.25
CA SER A 659 -27.54 -61.61 -5.53
C SER A 659 -28.60 -62.54 -4.90
N ARG A 660 -29.65 -61.98 -4.28
CA ARG A 660 -30.78 -62.79 -3.74
C ARG A 660 -31.58 -63.50 -4.83
N MET A 661 -31.75 -62.85 -5.99
CA MET A 661 -32.39 -63.48 -7.15
C MET A 661 -31.52 -64.61 -7.72
N GLU A 662 -30.20 -64.41 -7.79
CA GLU A 662 -29.25 -65.45 -8.19
C GLU A 662 -29.30 -66.67 -7.28
N GLU A 663 -29.34 -66.50 -5.95
CA GLU A 663 -29.53 -67.62 -5.01
C GLU A 663 -30.83 -68.38 -5.26
N THR A 664 -31.90 -67.68 -5.60
CA THR A 664 -33.20 -68.28 -5.89
C THR A 664 -33.17 -69.03 -7.21
N TRP A 665 -32.62 -68.45 -8.27
CA TRP A 665 -32.43 -69.10 -9.55
C TRP A 665 -31.50 -70.32 -9.42
N ARG A 666 -30.38 -70.23 -8.70
CA ARG A 666 -29.51 -71.38 -8.41
C ARG A 666 -30.28 -72.52 -7.76
N ARG A 667 -31.11 -72.24 -6.75
CA ARG A 667 -31.97 -73.26 -6.12
C ARG A 667 -32.96 -73.88 -7.09
N GLN A 668 -33.64 -73.05 -7.90
CA GLN A 668 -34.62 -73.51 -8.88
C GLN A 668 -33.98 -74.38 -9.97
N PHE A 669 -32.89 -73.92 -10.60
CA PHE A 669 -32.19 -74.68 -11.63
C PHE A 669 -31.56 -75.96 -11.10
N ASN A 670 -31.00 -75.96 -9.88
CA ASN A 670 -30.52 -77.19 -9.25
C ASN A 670 -31.65 -78.20 -8.95
N ALA A 671 -32.82 -77.72 -8.51
CA ALA A 671 -33.99 -78.57 -8.29
C ALA A 671 -34.50 -79.17 -9.62
N VAL A 672 -34.52 -78.38 -10.69
CA VAL A 672 -34.86 -78.87 -12.04
C VAL A 672 -33.83 -79.88 -12.54
N ASN A 673 -32.52 -79.65 -12.37
CA ASN A 673 -31.48 -80.63 -12.70
C ASN A 673 -31.65 -81.94 -11.94
N THR A 674 -32.02 -81.87 -10.65
CA THR A 674 -32.29 -83.06 -9.83
C THR A 674 -33.51 -83.82 -10.35
N LEU A 675 -34.59 -83.11 -10.68
CA LEU A 675 -35.81 -83.70 -11.23
C LEU A 675 -35.56 -84.31 -12.62
N MET A 676 -34.80 -83.63 -13.49
CA MET A 676 -34.36 -84.17 -14.77
C MET A 676 -33.50 -85.40 -14.60
N GLY A 677 -32.59 -85.42 -13.63
CA GLY A 677 -31.82 -86.61 -13.27
C GLY A 677 -32.71 -87.77 -12.83
N GLN A 678 -33.72 -87.53 -11.99
CA GLN A 678 -34.71 -88.53 -11.56
C GLN A 678 -35.60 -89.03 -12.70
N MET A 679 -36.05 -88.12 -13.58
CA MET A 679 -36.84 -88.47 -14.77
C MET A 679 -36.01 -89.25 -15.78
N THR A 680 -34.75 -88.89 -15.98
CA THR A 680 -33.81 -89.63 -16.84
C THR A 680 -33.55 -91.02 -16.24
N SER A 681 -33.30 -91.11 -14.93
CA SER A 681 -33.15 -92.41 -14.24
C SER A 681 -34.42 -93.27 -14.33
N THR A 682 -35.61 -92.66 -14.21
CA THR A 682 -36.90 -93.36 -14.35
C THR A 682 -37.13 -93.77 -15.79
N GLY A 683 -36.78 -92.93 -16.76
CA GLY A 683 -36.80 -93.22 -18.19
C GLY A 683 -35.88 -94.37 -18.55
N THR A 684 -34.63 -94.37 -18.09
CA THR A 684 -33.69 -95.48 -18.25
C THR A 684 -34.17 -96.74 -17.52
N PHE A 685 -34.76 -96.62 -16.33
CA PHE A 685 -35.37 -97.76 -15.63
C PHE A 685 -36.54 -98.35 -16.42
N LEU A 686 -37.46 -97.52 -16.92
CA LEU A 686 -38.57 -97.96 -17.76
C LEU A 686 -38.05 -98.56 -19.08
N GLU A 687 -37.07 -97.94 -19.72
CA GLU A 687 -36.46 -98.45 -20.95
C GLU A 687 -35.78 -99.80 -20.72
N ASN A 688 -35.04 -99.96 -19.62
CA ASN A 688 -34.45 -101.23 -19.22
C ASN A 688 -35.52 -102.27 -18.85
N THR A 689 -36.62 -101.85 -18.22
CA THR A 689 -37.78 -102.72 -17.91
C THR A 689 -38.49 -103.16 -19.18
N PHE A 690 -38.70 -102.26 -20.15
CA PHE A 690 -39.25 -102.58 -21.47
C PHE A 690 -38.32 -103.49 -22.27
N LYS A 691 -37.00 -103.24 -22.23
CA LYS A 691 -36.00 -104.14 -22.83
C LYS A 691 -36.02 -105.52 -22.18
N ALA A 692 -36.15 -105.60 -20.86
CA ALA A 692 -36.28 -106.87 -20.13
C ALA A 692 -37.61 -107.59 -20.43
N MET A 693 -38.72 -106.86 -20.61
CA MET A 693 -40.01 -107.41 -21.02
C MET A 693 -40.01 -107.89 -22.49
N ASN A 694 -39.25 -107.23 -23.36
CA ASN A 694 -39.12 -107.60 -24.78
C ASN A 694 -38.09 -108.72 -25.01
N GLY A 695 -37.17 -108.95 -24.06
CA GLY A 695 -36.20 -110.05 -24.08
C GLY A 695 -36.72 -111.38 -23.49
N GLY A 696 -38.02 -111.46 -23.16
CA GLY A 696 -38.67 -112.67 -22.64
C GLY A 696 -39.37 -113.54 -23.70
N ASN A 697 -39.26 -113.21 -24.98
CA ASN A 697 -39.72 -114.02 -26.10
C ASN A 697 -38.60 -114.15 -27.14
N ASP A 698 -37.63 -115.00 -26.82
CA ASP A 698 -36.99 -115.92 -27.77
C ASP A 698 -36.51 -117.16 -27.00
#